data_AF-A0A837D7M3-F1
#
_entry.id   AF-A0A837D7M3-F1
#
_cell.length_a   1.000
_cell.length_b   1.000
_cell.length_c   1.000
_cell.angle_alpha   90.00
_cell.angle_beta   90.00
_cell.angle_gamma   90.00
#
_symmetry.space_group_name_H-M   'P 1'
#
loop_
_entity.id
_entity.type
_entity.pdbx_description
1 polymer ?
#
loop_
_entity_poly.entity_id
_entity_poly.type
_entity_poly.pdbx_seq_one_letter_code
_entity_poly.pdbx_strand_id
1 'polypeptide(L)'
;MTTLREALGDKSASVPPPPQQRKFRPELQGLRALAVLLVVVYHVWFDRISGGVDLFFFVSGFLITGQLFRASVRGRIEFRQFWGRIFKRLFPAALTVLVASMVAALLWLPEHRWVQTAKEIIASALYYENWQLAADSADYFAQNSGASITQHFWSLSVQGQFYLVWPLLIGLLMLVVRWLRWNMYPVLMTTLVVLFAASLAYSVWLTEVNQPLAYFHSGTRLWEFAFGGLLALTIDKIALPRWLAILSGWLGVVGLVSCGMVLQVGTMFPGYVALWPMVSAALVLVAGATNSKIGADRILASRPLIYLGNISYSLYLWHWPILLFYLVVRAQAEVGWRGGAVVIAASLVLAAITYHLIENPVRHSNIGVTTRWGAYRFAVLVLVPVLVAAGVWQHITEQRSSFEFQADDPEHPGAQVVLTGKPVYDPDTSVVPPFAAVPSEWVEWGPGECTEKDADEENIRHCVMNPPEGVEPTRRVVLVGDSHAFQLSGAFRNIARDLNWQLYLFHRPGCPFTATEDMPNNESCVDWNSRVLPRIIGLDPDVVVTMATRDVREGLKEWTPEGYVEQWRRLGEAGIRVVAIRDNPRFDFQPPECVQLNDFMSEKCSRPRGQMYHARPPYEVAENIPPNASFVDLSDYFCTPTVCPPVIGNVLIYMDDNHVTGTYMETLAPILKRKVLDVLGWEDTTVTPG
;
A
#
# COMPACT_ATOMS: atom_id res chain seq x y z
N MET A 1 64.99 60.03 -29.59
CA MET A 1 64.45 58.78 -30.15
C MET A 1 64.39 57.76 -29.02
N THR A 2 63.55 57.85 -27.99
CA THR A 2 62.10 58.12 -27.93
C THR A 2 61.31 57.33 -28.98
N THR A 3 60.39 56.51 -28.47
CA THR A 3 59.28 55.77 -29.12
C THR A 3 59.60 54.51 -29.93
N LEU A 4 59.64 53.37 -29.23
CA LEU A 4 59.13 52.06 -29.70
C LEU A 4 59.14 50.97 -28.60
N ARG A 5 58.74 51.31 -27.36
CA ARG A 5 58.67 50.33 -26.25
C ARG A 5 57.43 50.46 -25.34
N GLU A 6 56.37 51.13 -25.80
CA GLU A 6 55.11 51.32 -25.06
C GLU A 6 53.89 50.82 -25.86
N ALA A 7 53.90 49.55 -26.30
CA ALA A 7 52.72 48.97 -26.99
C ALA A 7 52.48 47.47 -26.76
N LEU A 8 53.06 46.87 -25.71
CA LEU A 8 52.74 45.50 -25.32
C LEU A 8 52.43 45.46 -23.82
N GLY A 9 51.16 45.69 -23.51
CA GLY A 9 50.62 45.55 -22.17
C GLY A 9 50.79 44.12 -21.67
N ASP A 10 51.48 44.01 -20.55
CA ASP A 10 51.70 42.80 -19.77
C ASP A 10 50.35 42.27 -19.23
N LYS A 11 49.73 41.36 -20.00
CA LYS A 11 48.63 40.53 -19.49
C LYS A 11 49.24 39.43 -18.63
N SER A 12 49.46 39.74 -17.36
CA SER A 12 49.67 38.72 -16.34
C SER A 12 48.48 37.75 -16.39
N ALA A 13 48.73 36.53 -16.87
CA ALA A 13 47.78 35.45 -16.85
C ALA A 13 47.51 35.10 -15.39
N SER A 14 46.31 35.45 -14.89
CA SER A 14 45.85 35.02 -13.59
C SER A 14 45.80 33.49 -13.57
N VAL A 15 46.69 32.89 -12.79
CA VAL A 15 46.68 31.46 -12.51
C VAL A 15 45.29 31.10 -11.98
N PRO A 16 44.57 30.14 -12.60
CA PRO A 16 43.27 29.75 -12.09
C PRO A 16 43.41 29.25 -10.65
N PRO A 17 42.50 29.64 -9.73
CA PRO A 17 42.58 29.20 -8.35
C PRO A 17 42.62 27.67 -8.32
N PRO A 18 43.45 27.08 -7.44
CA PRO A 18 43.58 25.63 -7.36
C PRO A 18 42.18 25.02 -7.13
N PRO A 19 41.87 23.86 -7.75
CA PRO A 19 40.58 23.22 -7.58
C PRO A 19 40.32 22.98 -6.09
N GLN A 20 39.28 23.62 -5.57
CA GLN A 20 38.85 23.51 -4.18
C GLN A 20 38.71 22.02 -3.85
N GLN A 21 39.59 21.50 -2.98
CA GLN A 21 39.62 20.07 -2.65
C GLN A 21 38.23 19.64 -2.17
N ARG A 22 37.72 18.53 -2.74
CA ARG A 22 36.48 17.91 -2.28
C ARG A 22 36.70 17.42 -0.84
N LYS A 23 36.31 18.23 0.14
CA LYS A 23 36.39 17.86 1.55
C LYS A 23 35.31 16.79 1.83
N PHE A 24 35.74 15.56 2.04
CA PHE A 24 34.85 14.47 2.46
C PHE A 24 34.21 14.84 3.81
N ARG A 25 32.88 14.71 3.89
CA ARG A 25 32.07 15.00 5.08
C ARG A 25 31.61 13.68 5.72
N PRO A 26 32.40 13.08 6.63
CA PRO A 26 32.09 11.77 7.24
C PRO A 26 30.74 11.76 7.99
N GLU A 27 30.31 12.91 8.51
CA GLU A 27 29.04 13.10 9.20
C GLU A 27 27.81 12.71 8.34
N LEU A 28 27.90 12.87 7.01
CA LEU A 28 26.83 12.43 6.10
C LEU A 28 26.69 10.91 6.05
N GLN A 29 27.79 10.17 6.19
CA GLN A 29 27.73 8.70 6.26
C GLN A 29 27.17 8.25 7.61
N GLY A 30 27.56 8.91 8.70
CA GLY A 30 26.98 8.66 10.01
C GLY A 30 25.48 8.92 10.05
N LEU A 31 25.02 10.00 9.42
CA LEU A 31 23.59 10.33 9.34
C LEU A 31 22.81 9.29 8.52
N ARG A 32 23.37 8.81 7.40
CA ARG A 32 22.79 7.71 6.62
C ARG A 32 22.75 6.39 7.42
N ALA A 33 23.76 6.14 8.25
CA ALA A 33 23.78 4.98 9.13
C ALA A 33 22.68 5.06 10.19
N LEU A 34 22.53 6.22 10.83
CA LEU A 34 21.45 6.44 11.79
C LEU A 34 20.07 6.28 11.13
N ALA A 35 19.89 6.85 9.93
CA ALA A 35 18.66 6.72 9.15
C ALA A 35 18.28 5.26 8.91
N VAL A 36 19.19 4.44 8.35
CA VAL A 36 18.88 3.04 8.06
C VAL A 36 18.67 2.21 9.32
N LEU A 37 19.42 2.47 10.39
CA LEU A 37 19.23 1.77 11.66
C LEU A 37 17.84 2.05 12.24
N LEU A 38 17.41 3.31 12.22
CA LEU A 38 16.05 3.68 12.63
C LEU A 38 14.99 3.02 11.74
N VAL A 39 15.19 2.92 10.43
CA VAL A 39 14.24 2.19 9.57
C VAL A 39 14.15 0.72 9.99
N VAL A 40 15.30 0.04 10.06
CA VAL A 40 15.36 -1.41 10.33
C VAL A 40 14.80 -1.76 11.70
N VAL A 41 15.18 -1.02 12.75
CA VAL A 41 14.74 -1.27 14.12
C VAL A 41 13.23 -1.11 14.26
N TYR A 42 12.66 -0.06 13.64
CA TYR A 42 11.23 0.21 13.75
C TYR A 42 10.36 -0.75 12.95
N HIS A 43 10.82 -1.16 11.75
CA HIS A 43 10.12 -2.20 11.00
C HIS A 43 10.17 -3.56 11.70
N VAL A 44 11.30 -3.93 12.30
CA VAL A 44 11.49 -5.29 12.85
C VAL A 44 10.85 -5.49 14.23
N TRP A 45 10.90 -4.49 15.12
CA TRP A 45 10.46 -4.66 16.52
C TRP A 45 9.25 -3.83 16.93
N PHE A 46 8.90 -2.80 16.17
CA PHE A 46 7.88 -1.85 16.60
C PHE A 46 6.71 -1.73 15.63
N ASP A 47 6.78 -2.40 14.48
CA ASP A 47 5.82 -2.30 13.38
C ASP A 47 5.39 -0.85 13.10
N ARG A 48 6.40 0.03 13.01
CA ARG A 48 6.22 1.48 12.94
C ARG A 48 7.16 2.10 11.91
N ILE A 49 6.81 3.30 11.48
CA ILE A 49 7.63 4.12 10.59
C ILE A 49 8.44 5.10 11.46
N SER A 50 9.73 5.27 11.18
CA SER A 50 10.64 6.06 12.03
C SER A 50 11.00 7.45 11.49
N GLY A 51 10.52 7.80 10.28
CA GLY A 51 10.96 9.01 9.56
C GLY A 51 12.36 8.90 8.93
N GLY A 52 13.00 7.72 9.02
CA GLY A 52 14.36 7.50 8.50
C GLY A 52 14.43 7.50 6.96
N VAL A 53 13.33 7.20 6.27
CA VAL A 53 13.25 7.26 4.80
C VAL A 53 13.33 8.70 4.31
N ASP A 54 12.59 9.61 4.95
CA ASP A 54 12.53 11.03 4.63
C ASP A 54 13.94 11.66 4.73
N LEU A 55 14.77 11.15 5.65
CA LEU A 55 16.15 11.59 5.81
C LEU A 55 16.99 11.26 4.57
N PHE A 56 16.73 10.13 3.88
CA PHE A 56 17.38 9.82 2.61
C PHE A 56 16.94 10.74 1.47
N PHE A 57 15.67 11.17 1.46
CA PHE A 57 15.18 12.16 0.51
C PHE A 57 15.83 13.51 0.72
N PHE A 58 15.85 14.00 1.95
CA PHE A 58 16.51 15.24 2.33
C PHE A 58 18.01 15.23 2.00
N VAL A 59 18.75 14.18 2.38
CA VAL A 59 20.19 14.07 2.08
C VAL A 59 20.44 13.98 0.56
N SER A 60 19.57 13.30 -0.19
CA SER A 60 19.64 13.26 -1.65
C SER A 60 19.42 14.63 -2.26
N GLY A 61 18.40 15.37 -1.80
CA GLY A 61 18.14 16.75 -2.16
C GLY A 61 19.36 17.65 -1.92
N PHE A 62 19.97 17.54 -0.75
CA PHE A 62 21.16 18.30 -0.37
C PHE A 62 22.36 18.03 -1.30
N LEU A 63 22.70 16.76 -1.51
CA LEU A 63 23.87 16.38 -2.30
C LEU A 63 23.71 16.68 -3.79
N ILE A 64 22.57 16.30 -4.38
CA ILE A 64 22.33 16.40 -5.82
C ILE A 64 22.11 17.86 -6.23
N THR A 65 21.32 18.63 -5.47
CA THR A 65 21.10 20.06 -5.76
C THR A 65 22.42 20.83 -5.68
N GLY A 66 23.22 20.63 -4.63
CA GLY A 66 24.52 21.27 -4.51
C GLY A 66 25.48 20.90 -5.65
N GLN A 67 25.49 19.63 -6.07
CA GLN A 67 26.30 19.18 -7.21
C GLN A 67 25.86 19.83 -8.53
N LEU A 68 24.55 19.86 -8.80
CA LEU A 68 23.98 20.40 -10.03
C LEU A 68 24.09 21.91 -10.10
N PHE A 69 23.88 22.63 -9.00
CA PHE A 69 24.10 24.07 -8.91
C PHE A 69 25.55 24.46 -9.23
N ARG A 70 26.52 23.75 -8.64
CA ARG A 70 27.94 23.98 -8.99
C ARG A 70 28.24 23.67 -10.45
N ALA A 71 27.58 22.68 -11.06
CA ALA A 71 27.73 22.36 -12.47
C ALA A 71 27.08 23.41 -13.39
N SER A 72 25.91 23.95 -13.01
CA SER A 72 25.23 24.99 -13.78
C SER A 72 26.01 26.30 -13.77
N VAL A 73 26.61 26.68 -12.64
CA VAL A 73 27.51 27.84 -12.54
C VAL A 73 28.76 27.67 -13.41
N ARG A 74 29.30 26.45 -13.53
CA ARG A 74 30.39 26.11 -14.48
C ARG A 74 29.93 26.05 -15.94
N GLY A 75 28.63 26.22 -16.20
CA GLY A 75 28.08 26.38 -17.54
C GLY A 75 27.71 25.10 -18.28
N ARG A 76 27.80 23.91 -17.67
CA ARG A 76 27.38 22.65 -18.31
C ARG A 76 26.98 21.56 -17.31
N ILE A 77 25.86 20.90 -17.57
CA ILE A 77 25.41 19.70 -16.86
C ILE A 77 25.62 18.49 -17.78
N GLU A 78 26.34 17.48 -17.29
CA GLU A 78 26.61 16.24 -18.02
C GLU A 78 25.59 15.16 -17.66
N PHE A 79 24.37 15.28 -18.20
CA PHE A 79 23.25 14.36 -17.92
C PHE A 79 23.61 12.89 -18.08
N ARG A 80 24.30 12.54 -19.18
CA ARG A 80 24.67 11.16 -19.49
C ARG A 80 25.59 10.53 -18.44
N GLN A 81 26.61 11.27 -18.01
CA GLN A 81 27.54 10.81 -16.99
C GLN A 81 26.91 10.85 -15.59
N PHE A 82 25.95 11.76 -15.37
CA PHE A 82 25.18 11.81 -14.14
C PHE A 82 24.33 10.54 -13.98
N TRP A 83 23.44 10.26 -14.91
CA TRP A 83 22.57 9.08 -14.84
C TRP A 83 23.33 7.77 -14.96
N GLY A 84 24.38 7.70 -15.80
CA GLY A 84 25.24 6.53 -15.87
C GLY A 84 25.88 6.15 -14.53
N ARG A 85 26.28 7.14 -13.72
CA ARG A 85 26.78 6.89 -12.35
C ARG A 85 25.70 6.42 -11.39
N ILE A 86 24.47 6.91 -11.54
CA ILE A 86 23.32 6.48 -10.74
C ILE A 86 22.97 5.02 -11.07
N PHE A 87 22.84 4.65 -12.35
CA PHE A 87 22.54 3.27 -12.74
C PHE A 87 23.58 2.28 -12.22
N LYS A 88 24.87 2.57 -12.37
CA LYS A 88 25.95 1.72 -11.83
C LYS A 88 25.94 1.58 -10.32
N ARG A 89 25.37 2.55 -9.61
CA ARG A 89 25.32 2.58 -8.16
C ARG A 89 24.10 1.83 -7.61
N LEU A 90 22.95 2.00 -8.24
CA LEU A 90 21.68 1.51 -7.70
C LEU A 90 21.29 0.14 -8.26
N PHE A 91 21.30 -0.02 -9.58
CA PHE A 91 20.73 -1.20 -10.24
C PHE A 91 21.35 -2.53 -9.80
N PRO A 92 22.67 -2.68 -9.65
CA PRO A 92 23.26 -3.98 -9.32
C PRO A 92 22.71 -4.57 -8.01
N ALA A 93 22.66 -3.79 -6.94
CA ALA A 93 22.17 -4.27 -5.65
C ALA A 93 20.65 -4.41 -5.65
N ALA A 94 19.90 -3.41 -6.17
CA ALA A 94 18.44 -3.47 -6.25
C ALA A 94 17.94 -4.71 -7.00
N LEU A 95 18.47 -4.94 -8.22
CA LEU A 95 18.05 -6.05 -9.06
C LEU A 95 18.47 -7.40 -8.48
N THR A 96 19.62 -7.48 -7.78
CA THR A 96 20.01 -8.71 -7.06
C THR A 96 18.99 -9.05 -5.99
N VAL A 97 18.58 -8.08 -5.19
CA VAL A 97 17.57 -8.30 -4.14
C VAL A 97 16.22 -8.65 -4.76
N LEU A 98 15.79 -7.98 -5.83
CA LEU A 98 14.54 -8.34 -6.52
C LEU A 98 14.55 -9.77 -7.04
N VAL A 99 15.65 -10.24 -7.65
CA VAL A 99 15.78 -11.64 -8.08
C VAL A 99 15.74 -12.60 -6.90
N ALA A 100 16.46 -12.30 -5.82
CA ALA A 100 16.46 -13.14 -4.62
C ALA A 100 15.06 -13.19 -3.97
N SER A 101 14.36 -12.05 -3.89
CA SER A 101 12.98 -11.96 -3.42
C SER A 101 12.02 -12.73 -4.31
N MET A 102 12.18 -12.67 -5.64
CA MET A 102 11.37 -13.44 -6.59
C MET A 102 11.56 -14.95 -6.38
N VAL A 103 12.80 -15.42 -6.26
CA VAL A 103 13.11 -16.83 -6.00
C VAL A 103 12.55 -17.28 -4.65
N ALA A 104 12.73 -16.48 -3.60
CA ALA A 104 12.16 -16.76 -2.29
C ALA A 104 10.63 -16.77 -2.31
N ALA A 105 10.00 -15.90 -3.09
CA ALA A 105 8.55 -15.85 -3.24
C ALA A 105 8.01 -17.11 -3.91
N LEU A 106 8.65 -17.58 -4.99
CA LEU A 106 8.28 -18.83 -5.65
C LEU A 106 8.41 -20.06 -4.73
N LEU A 107 9.29 -20.01 -3.74
CA LEU A 107 9.55 -21.13 -2.82
C LEU A 107 8.67 -21.12 -1.57
N TRP A 108 8.32 -19.94 -1.06
CA TRP A 108 7.71 -19.80 0.27
C TRP A 108 6.42 -18.98 0.30
N LEU A 109 6.15 -18.18 -0.73
CA LEU A 109 4.95 -17.35 -0.75
C LEU A 109 3.77 -18.16 -1.31
N PRO A 110 2.59 -18.11 -0.67
CA PRO A 110 1.36 -18.69 -1.21
C PRO A 110 1.02 -18.12 -2.60
N GLU A 111 0.38 -18.95 -3.43
CA GLU A 111 0.09 -18.64 -4.85
C GLU A 111 -0.85 -17.46 -5.02
N HIS A 112 -1.79 -17.26 -4.09
CA HIS A 112 -2.69 -16.10 -4.11
C HIS A 112 -1.94 -14.76 -4.06
N ARG A 113 -0.68 -14.71 -3.60
CA ARG A 113 0.11 -13.47 -3.55
C ARG A 113 1.00 -13.26 -4.77
N TRP A 114 1.07 -14.23 -5.68
CA TRP A 114 2.03 -14.21 -6.78
C TRP A 114 1.73 -13.14 -7.83
N VAL A 115 0.47 -12.93 -8.20
CA VAL A 115 0.08 -11.95 -9.23
C VAL A 115 0.52 -10.54 -8.82
N GLN A 116 0.16 -10.13 -7.61
CA GLN A 116 0.55 -8.83 -7.05
C GLN A 116 2.07 -8.72 -6.93
N THR A 117 2.71 -9.73 -6.36
CA THR A 117 4.17 -9.73 -6.16
C THR A 117 4.92 -9.59 -7.49
N ALA A 118 4.49 -10.26 -8.55
CA ALA A 118 5.11 -10.15 -9.86
C ALA A 118 4.97 -8.74 -10.45
N LYS A 119 3.78 -8.12 -10.34
CA LYS A 119 3.52 -6.73 -10.76
C LYS A 119 4.41 -5.74 -9.99
N GLU A 120 4.52 -5.88 -8.68
CA GLU A 120 5.33 -5.02 -7.82
C GLU A 120 6.84 -5.21 -8.03
N ILE A 121 7.31 -6.41 -8.39
CA ILE A 121 8.72 -6.59 -8.80
C ILE A 121 9.02 -5.82 -10.07
N ILE A 122 8.12 -5.86 -11.06
CA ILE A 122 8.26 -5.06 -12.30
C ILE A 122 8.25 -3.57 -11.96
N ALA A 123 7.31 -3.14 -11.12
CA ALA A 123 7.19 -1.75 -10.70
C ALA A 123 8.41 -1.25 -9.92
N SER A 124 8.95 -2.07 -9.03
CA SER A 124 10.19 -1.84 -8.30
C SER A 124 11.40 -1.77 -9.22
N ALA A 125 11.52 -2.67 -10.20
CA ALA A 125 12.62 -2.69 -11.16
C ALA A 125 12.61 -1.43 -12.06
N LEU A 126 11.42 -0.92 -12.38
CA LEU A 126 11.21 0.28 -13.20
C LEU A 126 11.09 1.59 -12.40
N TYR A 127 11.22 1.54 -11.07
CA TYR A 127 11.13 2.70 -10.17
C TYR A 127 9.77 3.43 -10.22
N TYR A 128 8.68 2.69 -10.36
CA TYR A 128 7.31 3.20 -10.21
C TYR A 128 6.49 2.51 -9.11
N GLU A 129 7.12 1.69 -8.27
CA GLU A 129 6.45 0.94 -7.17
C GLU A 129 5.54 1.81 -6.30
N ASN A 130 5.93 3.06 -6.02
CA ASN A 130 5.09 3.95 -5.24
C ASN A 130 3.75 4.25 -5.91
N TRP A 131 3.68 4.29 -7.24
CA TRP A 131 2.43 4.46 -7.97
C TRP A 131 1.63 3.16 -8.09
N GLN A 132 2.31 2.02 -8.17
CA GLN A 132 1.66 0.71 -8.09
C GLN A 132 0.94 0.57 -6.74
N LEU A 133 1.65 0.79 -5.63
CA LEU A 133 1.07 0.77 -4.29
C LEU A 133 0.05 1.89 -4.06
N ALA A 134 0.20 3.05 -4.71
CA ALA A 134 -0.83 4.09 -4.66
C ALA A 134 -2.13 3.62 -5.33
N ALA A 135 -2.04 2.95 -6.48
CA ALA A 135 -3.19 2.36 -7.17
C ALA A 135 -3.81 1.25 -6.31
N ASP A 136 -3.01 0.34 -5.77
CA ASP A 136 -3.46 -0.76 -4.91
C ASP A 136 -4.04 -0.22 -3.59
N SER A 137 -3.54 0.89 -3.05
CA SER A 137 -4.15 1.56 -1.89
C SER A 137 -5.43 2.31 -2.21
N ALA A 138 -5.63 2.72 -3.47
CA ALA A 138 -6.86 3.38 -3.91
C ALA A 138 -7.93 2.34 -4.30
N ASP A 139 -7.51 1.14 -4.63
CA ASP A 139 -8.36 0.00 -4.94
C ASP A 139 -8.55 -0.85 -3.69
N TYR A 140 -9.68 -0.66 -3.00
CA TYR A 140 -10.00 -1.40 -1.78
C TYR A 140 -9.90 -2.91 -1.96
N PHE A 141 -10.24 -3.42 -3.15
CA PHE A 141 -10.20 -4.84 -3.47
C PHE A 141 -8.78 -5.41 -3.49
N ALA A 142 -7.78 -4.57 -3.73
CA ALA A 142 -6.36 -4.91 -3.66
C ALA A 142 -5.72 -4.71 -2.27
N GLN A 143 -6.43 -4.13 -1.29
CA GLN A 143 -5.86 -3.84 0.05
C GLN A 143 -5.78 -5.05 0.98
N ASN A 144 -6.53 -6.13 0.71
CA ASN A 144 -6.63 -7.28 1.62
C ASN A 144 -5.47 -8.28 1.47
N SER A 145 -4.60 -8.07 0.48
CA SER A 145 -3.32 -8.79 0.40
C SER A 145 -2.36 -8.27 1.47
N GLY A 146 -1.84 -9.15 2.34
CA GLY A 146 -0.85 -8.76 3.35
C GLY A 146 0.35 -7.99 2.78
N ALA A 147 1.11 -7.29 3.64
CA ALA A 147 2.19 -6.39 3.26
C ALA A 147 3.15 -7.00 2.21
N SER A 148 3.34 -6.27 1.11
CA SER A 148 4.12 -6.72 -0.05
C SER A 148 5.59 -6.98 0.31
N ILE A 149 6.20 -8.01 -0.30
CA ILE A 149 7.62 -8.32 -0.12
C ILE A 149 8.56 -7.26 -0.73
N THR A 150 8.06 -6.45 -1.67
CA THR A 150 8.80 -5.35 -2.30
C THR A 150 8.33 -3.98 -1.87
N GLN A 151 7.33 -3.87 -0.99
CA GLN A 151 6.72 -2.62 -0.58
C GLN A 151 7.71 -1.48 -0.32
N HIS A 152 8.77 -1.73 0.46
CA HIS A 152 9.82 -0.75 0.77
C HIS A 152 10.50 -0.08 -0.47
N PHE A 153 10.42 -0.67 -1.67
CA PHE A 153 10.89 -0.05 -2.92
C PHE A 153 10.09 1.19 -3.34
N TRP A 154 8.93 1.47 -2.72
CA TRP A 154 8.18 2.71 -2.92
C TRP A 154 9.09 3.93 -2.75
N SER A 155 9.90 3.95 -1.69
CA SER A 155 10.74 5.10 -1.40
C SER A 155 11.89 5.22 -2.40
N LEU A 156 12.45 4.09 -2.83
CA LEU A 156 13.48 4.03 -3.85
C LEU A 156 12.94 4.53 -5.19
N SER A 157 11.70 4.19 -5.54
CA SER A 157 10.99 4.66 -6.73
C SER A 157 10.89 6.18 -6.75
N VAL A 158 10.40 6.79 -5.66
CA VAL A 158 10.36 8.26 -5.51
C VAL A 158 11.76 8.87 -5.64
N GLN A 159 12.78 8.27 -5.02
CA GLN A 159 14.17 8.75 -5.11
C GLN A 159 14.74 8.63 -6.54
N GLY A 160 14.42 7.56 -7.27
CA GLY A 160 14.83 7.37 -8.66
C GLY A 160 14.16 8.36 -9.60
N GLN A 161 12.87 8.61 -9.41
CA GLN A 161 12.12 9.66 -10.13
C GLN A 161 12.76 11.03 -9.88
N PHE A 162 13.12 11.34 -8.63
CA PHE A 162 13.88 12.55 -8.31
C PHE A 162 15.23 12.60 -9.07
N TYR A 163 16.00 11.52 -9.12
CA TYR A 163 17.26 11.49 -9.87
C TYR A 163 17.08 11.68 -11.39
N LEU A 164 15.92 11.36 -11.93
CA LEU A 164 15.57 11.63 -13.32
C LEU A 164 15.15 13.09 -13.54
N VAL A 165 14.19 13.57 -12.74
CA VAL A 165 13.52 14.87 -12.94
C VAL A 165 14.38 16.05 -12.49
N TRP A 166 15.11 15.95 -11.38
CA TRP A 166 15.81 17.08 -10.78
C TRP A 166 16.92 17.67 -11.66
N PRO A 167 17.77 16.87 -12.33
CA PRO A 167 18.72 17.40 -13.31
C PRO A 167 18.03 18.12 -14.47
N LEU A 168 16.90 17.60 -14.96
CA LEU A 168 16.14 18.20 -16.05
C LEU A 168 15.56 19.55 -15.64
N LEU A 169 14.99 19.64 -14.44
CA LEU A 169 14.52 20.90 -13.86
C LEU A 169 15.64 21.94 -13.81
N ILE A 170 16.79 21.60 -13.21
CA ILE A 170 17.92 22.54 -13.09
C ILE A 170 18.50 22.90 -14.47
N GLY A 171 18.50 21.95 -15.40
CA GLY A 171 18.87 22.19 -16.80
C GLY A 171 17.94 23.18 -17.50
N LEU A 172 16.64 23.05 -17.32
CA LEU A 172 15.63 23.98 -17.83
C LEU A 172 15.83 25.37 -17.22
N LEU A 173 15.99 25.46 -15.89
CA LEU A 173 16.28 26.74 -15.22
C LEU A 173 17.55 27.38 -15.76
N MET A 174 18.60 26.59 -16.03
CA MET A 174 19.83 27.08 -16.63
C MET A 174 19.62 27.65 -18.05
N LEU A 175 18.70 27.09 -18.85
CA LEU A 175 18.31 27.64 -20.15
C LEU A 175 17.55 28.95 -20.00
N VAL A 176 16.55 28.99 -19.10
CA VAL A 176 15.76 30.19 -18.81
C VAL A 176 16.63 31.33 -18.31
N VAL A 177 17.52 31.05 -17.35
CA VAL A 177 18.47 32.01 -16.78
C VAL A 177 19.41 32.57 -17.84
N ARG A 178 19.88 31.73 -18.79
CA ARG A 178 20.68 32.18 -19.93
C ARG A 178 19.89 33.06 -20.88
N TRP A 179 18.66 32.67 -21.20
CA TRP A 179 17.79 33.39 -22.13
C TRP A 179 17.38 34.77 -21.59
N LEU A 180 16.99 34.83 -20.32
CA LEU A 180 16.56 36.06 -19.64
C LEU A 180 17.72 36.85 -19.02
N ARG A 181 18.96 36.36 -19.14
CA ARG A 181 20.17 36.95 -18.54
C ARG A 181 20.06 37.16 -17.03
N TRP A 182 19.36 36.25 -16.35
CA TRP A 182 19.21 36.27 -14.90
C TRP A 182 20.39 35.61 -14.19
N ASN A 183 20.39 35.68 -12.86
CA ASN A 183 21.33 34.94 -12.02
C ASN A 183 20.73 33.59 -11.62
N MET A 184 21.53 32.51 -11.70
CA MET A 184 21.07 31.16 -11.37
C MET A 184 20.66 31.00 -9.90
N TYR A 185 21.38 31.65 -8.98
CA TYR A 185 21.16 31.47 -7.55
C TYR A 185 19.76 31.95 -7.10
N PRO A 186 19.31 33.19 -7.37
CA PRO A 186 17.97 33.63 -6.98
C PRO A 186 16.86 32.80 -7.64
N VAL A 187 17.01 32.45 -8.92
CA VAL A 187 16.01 31.65 -9.64
C VAL A 187 15.87 30.27 -9.01
N LEU A 188 16.98 29.56 -8.81
CA LEU A 188 16.95 28.24 -8.18
C LEU A 188 16.42 28.30 -6.75
N MET A 189 16.83 29.30 -5.95
CA MET A 189 16.35 29.49 -4.58
C MET A 189 14.82 29.68 -4.56
N THR A 190 14.28 30.58 -5.39
CA THR A 190 12.84 30.82 -5.48
C THR A 190 12.10 29.57 -5.94
N THR A 191 12.60 28.86 -6.95
CA THR A 191 11.98 27.59 -7.40
C THR A 191 11.93 26.58 -6.26
N LEU A 192 13.01 26.39 -5.50
CA LEU A 192 13.03 25.44 -4.39
C LEU A 192 12.11 25.85 -3.24
N VAL A 193 11.98 27.15 -2.93
CA VAL A 193 11.03 27.65 -1.92
C VAL A 193 9.58 27.39 -2.36
N VAL A 194 9.26 27.68 -3.63
CA VAL A 194 7.92 27.41 -4.18
C VAL A 194 7.61 25.92 -4.17
N LEU A 195 8.55 25.07 -4.60
CA LEU A 195 8.38 23.62 -4.57
C LEU A 195 8.21 23.09 -3.14
N PHE A 196 9.00 23.58 -2.19
CA PHE A 196 8.86 23.24 -0.78
C PHE A 196 7.47 23.59 -0.24
N ALA A 197 7.02 24.83 -0.42
CA ALA A 197 5.75 25.30 0.10
C ALA A 197 4.56 24.60 -0.57
N ALA A 198 4.56 24.49 -1.90
CA ALA A 198 3.47 23.86 -2.65
C ALA A 198 3.36 22.36 -2.35
N SER A 199 4.48 21.63 -2.33
CA SER A 199 4.48 20.19 -2.03
C SER A 199 4.14 19.91 -0.57
N LEU A 200 4.59 20.73 0.38
CA LEU A 200 4.21 20.58 1.79
C LEU A 200 2.72 20.86 2.02
N ALA A 201 2.18 21.94 1.42
CA ALA A 201 0.76 22.25 1.49
C ALA A 201 -0.09 21.11 0.87
N TYR A 202 0.33 20.60 -0.28
CA TYR A 202 -0.32 19.46 -0.93
C TYR A 202 -0.21 18.18 -0.08
N SER A 203 0.93 17.93 0.59
CA SER A 203 1.09 16.83 1.53
C SER A 203 0.11 16.90 2.68
N VAL A 204 -0.02 18.07 3.33
CA VAL A 204 -0.95 18.28 4.45
C VAL A 204 -2.40 18.05 4.00
N TRP A 205 -2.81 18.68 2.91
CA TRP A 205 -4.17 18.54 2.38
C TRP A 205 -4.50 17.09 1.99
N LEU A 206 -3.62 16.44 1.21
CA LEU A 206 -3.89 15.07 0.75
C LEU A 206 -3.82 14.06 1.89
N THR A 207 -3.01 14.30 2.93
CA THR A 207 -2.99 13.44 4.13
C THR A 207 -4.34 13.44 4.84
N GLU A 208 -5.00 14.59 4.90
CA GLU A 208 -6.33 14.73 5.50
C GLU A 208 -7.42 14.08 4.64
N VAL A 209 -7.34 14.22 3.32
CA VAL A 209 -8.34 13.68 2.37
C VAL A 209 -8.17 12.17 2.14
N ASN A 210 -6.94 11.70 1.95
CA ASN A 210 -6.61 10.31 1.63
C ASN A 210 -5.16 10.01 2.03
N GLN A 211 -4.95 9.65 3.30
CA GLN A 211 -3.63 9.37 3.86
C GLN A 211 -2.85 8.27 3.11
N PRO A 212 -3.45 7.11 2.73
CA PRO A 212 -2.73 6.07 1.99
C PRO A 212 -2.18 6.57 0.65
N LEU A 213 -2.99 7.30 -0.12
CA LEU A 213 -2.54 7.91 -1.37
C LEU A 213 -1.46 8.95 -1.10
N ALA A 214 -1.66 9.82 -0.09
CA ALA A 214 -0.69 10.83 0.30
C ALA A 214 0.67 10.23 0.66
N TYR A 215 0.68 9.04 1.27
CA TYR A 215 1.89 8.37 1.70
C TYR A 215 2.80 7.98 0.52
N PHE A 216 2.24 7.44 -0.56
CA PHE A 216 2.99 6.95 -1.72
C PHE A 216 3.13 7.97 -2.87
N HIS A 217 2.35 9.03 -2.87
CA HIS A 217 2.33 10.01 -3.96
C HIS A 217 3.64 10.83 -4.05
N SER A 218 4.32 10.81 -5.21
CA SER A 218 5.61 11.51 -5.34
C SER A 218 5.53 13.03 -5.08
N GLY A 219 4.39 13.65 -5.41
CA GLY A 219 4.13 15.08 -5.21
C GLY A 219 4.04 15.52 -3.74
N THR A 220 3.67 14.64 -2.81
CA THR A 220 3.62 14.96 -1.36
C THR A 220 4.99 14.83 -0.70
N ARG A 221 5.98 14.26 -1.41
CA ARG A 221 7.37 14.03 -0.94
C ARG A 221 8.39 15.02 -1.48
N LEU A 222 8.02 15.78 -2.52
CA LEU A 222 8.94 16.67 -3.22
C LEU A 222 9.57 17.74 -2.31
N TRP A 223 8.82 18.19 -1.30
CA TRP A 223 9.29 19.19 -0.33
C TRP A 223 10.50 18.71 0.48
N GLU A 224 10.64 17.41 0.75
CA GLU A 224 11.77 16.84 1.51
C GLU A 224 13.09 17.03 0.73
N PHE A 225 13.06 16.74 -0.58
CA PHE A 225 14.19 17.00 -1.47
C PHE A 225 14.46 18.49 -1.65
N ALA A 226 13.41 19.30 -1.80
CA ALA A 226 13.51 20.74 -1.94
C ALA A 226 14.16 21.36 -0.69
N PHE A 227 13.78 20.90 0.51
CA PHE A 227 14.35 21.36 1.76
C PHE A 227 15.85 21.05 1.88
N GLY A 228 16.26 19.83 1.53
CA GLY A 228 17.67 19.48 1.42
C GLY A 228 18.42 20.37 0.42
N GLY A 229 17.80 20.66 -0.72
CA GLY A 229 18.32 21.58 -1.73
C GLY A 229 18.48 23.02 -1.23
N LEU A 230 17.50 23.55 -0.50
CA LEU A 230 17.55 24.87 0.13
C LEU A 230 18.71 24.95 1.12
N LEU A 231 18.88 23.92 1.94
CA LEU A 231 20.01 23.86 2.87
C LEU A 231 21.34 23.81 2.10
N ALA A 232 21.44 23.06 1.00
CA ALA A 232 22.66 22.99 0.21
C ALA A 232 23.11 24.34 -0.37
N LEU A 233 22.17 25.26 -0.65
CA LEU A 233 22.48 26.60 -1.17
C LEU A 233 22.79 27.61 -0.06
N THR A 234 22.34 27.36 1.18
CA THR A 234 22.43 28.30 2.29
C THR A 234 23.44 27.89 3.36
N ILE A 235 23.85 26.62 3.43
CA ILE A 235 24.70 26.08 4.49
C ILE A 235 26.03 26.83 4.65
N ASP A 236 26.65 27.27 3.56
CA ASP A 236 27.93 27.99 3.61
C ASP A 236 27.79 29.42 4.18
N LYS A 237 26.55 29.94 4.30
CA LYS A 237 26.24 31.23 4.92
C LYS A 237 25.98 31.13 6.42
N ILE A 238 25.80 29.91 6.93
CA ILE A 238 25.47 29.66 8.34
C ILE A 238 26.76 29.35 9.09
N ALA A 239 27.17 30.25 9.97
CA ALA A 239 28.31 30.06 10.87
C ALA A 239 27.81 30.02 12.31
N LEU A 240 27.80 28.83 12.91
CA LEU A 240 27.43 28.67 14.32
C LEU A 240 28.67 28.79 15.23
N PRO A 241 28.56 29.48 16.38
CA PRO A 241 29.57 29.37 17.42
C PRO A 241 29.63 27.92 17.92
N ARG A 242 30.83 27.48 18.33
CA ARG A 242 31.13 26.07 18.63
C ARG A 242 30.15 25.41 19.61
N TRP A 243 29.73 26.12 20.65
CA TRP A 243 28.79 25.60 21.65
C TRP A 243 27.39 25.34 21.05
N LEU A 244 26.92 26.26 20.21
CA LEU A 244 25.62 26.14 19.54
C LEU A 244 25.66 25.04 18.48
N ALA A 245 26.79 24.86 17.78
CA ALA A 245 26.98 23.74 16.88
C ALA A 245 26.91 22.37 17.61
N ILE A 246 27.53 22.25 18.79
CA ILE A 246 27.45 21.03 19.61
C ILE A 246 26.01 20.77 20.06
N LEU A 247 25.32 21.81 20.56
CA LEU A 247 23.93 21.72 20.99
C LEU A 247 23.01 21.30 19.83
N SER A 248 23.11 21.98 18.67
CA SER A 248 22.33 21.65 17.48
C SER A 248 22.59 20.22 17.00
N GLY A 249 23.84 19.75 17.03
CA GLY A 249 24.20 18.39 16.65
C GLY A 249 23.50 17.35 17.54
N TRP A 250 23.51 17.54 18.85
CA TRP A 250 22.82 16.64 19.78
C TRP A 250 21.30 16.76 19.71
N LEU A 251 20.77 17.98 19.61
CA LEU A 251 19.33 18.21 19.46
C LEU A 251 18.80 17.54 18.19
N GLY A 252 19.56 17.59 17.10
CA GLY A 252 19.24 16.89 15.87
C GLY A 252 19.30 15.36 16.01
N VAL A 253 20.32 14.79 16.67
CA VAL A 253 20.39 13.34 16.88
C VAL A 253 19.26 12.84 17.80
N VAL A 254 19.03 13.52 18.93
CA VAL A 254 17.94 13.18 19.86
C VAL A 254 16.60 13.33 19.18
N GLY A 255 16.38 14.42 18.43
CA GLY A 255 15.17 14.66 17.67
C GLY A 255 14.89 13.56 16.63
N LEU A 256 15.92 13.07 15.94
CA LEU A 256 15.78 11.95 14.99
C LEU A 256 15.40 10.64 15.71
N VAL A 257 16.05 10.33 16.84
CA VAL A 257 15.76 9.10 17.59
C VAL A 257 14.38 9.15 18.23
N SER A 258 13.98 10.30 18.77
CA SER A 258 12.69 10.48 19.45
C SER A 258 11.51 10.50 18.49
N CYS A 259 11.73 10.89 17.22
CA CYS A 259 10.69 11.00 16.20
C CYS A 259 9.84 9.72 16.12
N GLY A 260 10.46 8.56 15.91
CA GLY A 260 9.74 7.29 15.84
C GLY A 260 9.15 6.82 17.18
N MET A 261 9.69 7.27 18.32
CA MET A 261 9.22 6.86 19.65
C MET A 261 7.92 7.58 20.02
N VAL A 262 7.84 8.86 19.66
CA VAL A 262 6.76 9.77 20.05
C VAL A 262 5.63 9.76 19.02
N LEU A 263 5.95 9.66 17.73
CA LEU A 263 4.94 9.76 16.69
C LEU A 263 4.34 8.39 16.38
N GLN A 264 3.03 8.27 16.60
CA GLN A 264 2.23 7.18 16.04
C GLN A 264 1.87 7.56 14.59
N VAL A 265 2.53 6.90 13.64
CA VAL A 265 2.62 7.38 12.24
C VAL A 265 1.38 7.06 11.40
N GLY A 266 0.45 6.25 11.91
CA GLY A 266 -0.64 5.69 11.13
C GLY A 266 -1.58 6.69 10.45
N THR A 267 -1.82 7.87 11.04
CA THR A 267 -2.82 8.83 10.48
C THR A 267 -2.26 10.21 10.13
N MET A 268 -1.17 10.66 10.74
CA MET A 268 -0.69 12.05 10.58
C MET A 268 0.47 12.22 9.59
N PHE A 269 0.91 11.13 8.96
CA PHE A 269 2.08 11.11 8.07
C PHE A 269 1.64 10.91 6.61
N PRO A 270 2.20 11.62 5.61
CA PRO A 270 3.41 12.45 5.64
C PRO A 270 3.19 13.96 5.78
N GLY A 271 2.07 14.37 6.38
CA GLY A 271 1.73 15.76 6.64
C GLY A 271 2.77 16.53 7.47
N TYR A 272 2.36 17.62 8.12
CA TYR A 272 3.29 18.55 8.79
C TYR A 272 4.21 17.88 9.82
N VAL A 273 3.79 16.74 10.40
CA VAL A 273 4.57 15.94 11.35
C VAL A 273 5.92 15.48 10.76
N ALA A 274 5.99 15.24 9.45
CA ALA A 274 7.22 14.86 8.76
C ALA A 274 8.30 15.97 8.79
N LEU A 275 7.96 17.21 9.15
CA LEU A 275 8.96 18.28 9.37
C LEU A 275 9.92 17.96 10.52
N TRP A 276 9.48 17.19 11.53
CA TRP A 276 10.29 16.87 12.70
C TRP A 276 11.62 16.19 12.33
N PRO A 277 11.65 15.02 11.65
CA PRO A 277 12.90 14.38 11.27
C PRO A 277 13.71 15.27 10.32
N MET A 278 13.07 16.10 9.50
CA MET A 278 13.76 16.97 8.55
C MET A 278 14.50 18.12 9.22
N VAL A 279 13.86 18.81 10.16
CA VAL A 279 14.51 19.86 10.96
C VAL A 279 15.64 19.26 11.79
N SER A 280 15.42 18.08 12.37
CA SER A 280 16.43 17.37 13.15
C SER A 280 17.67 17.04 12.30
N ALA A 281 17.46 16.56 11.08
CA ALA A 281 18.53 16.33 10.11
C ALA A 281 19.27 17.61 9.71
N ALA A 282 18.52 18.69 9.46
CA ALA A 282 19.09 20.00 9.13
C ALA A 282 20.00 20.51 10.27
N LEU A 283 19.59 20.35 11.53
CA LEU A 283 20.40 20.71 12.70
C LEU A 283 21.72 19.94 12.75
N VAL A 284 21.71 18.63 12.46
CA VAL A 284 22.94 17.81 12.38
C VAL A 284 23.86 18.30 11.26
N LEU A 285 23.32 18.61 10.08
CA LEU A 285 24.13 19.08 8.95
C LEU A 285 24.70 20.49 9.16
N VAL A 286 23.92 21.40 9.75
CA VAL A 286 24.34 22.77 10.07
C VAL A 286 25.40 22.78 11.18
N ALA A 287 25.29 21.89 12.17
CA ALA A 287 26.33 21.72 13.19
C ALA A 287 27.71 21.42 12.59
N GLY A 288 27.74 20.64 11.49
CA GLY A 288 28.96 20.32 10.76
C GLY A 288 30.03 19.65 11.63
N ALA A 289 31.29 19.82 11.25
CA ALA A 289 32.42 19.33 12.04
C ALA A 289 32.75 20.31 13.17
N THR A 290 32.42 19.94 14.41
CA THR A 290 32.60 20.81 15.59
C THR A 290 34.03 20.77 16.13
N ASN A 291 34.84 19.80 15.70
CA ASN A 291 36.18 19.50 16.22
C ASN A 291 36.21 19.36 17.76
N SER A 292 35.07 18.94 18.35
CA SER A 292 34.89 18.79 19.79
C SER A 292 34.87 17.33 20.20
N LYS A 293 35.43 17.03 21.38
CA LYS A 293 35.39 15.67 21.93
C LYS A 293 33.97 15.23 22.32
N ILE A 294 33.08 16.19 22.58
CA ILE A 294 31.69 16.01 23.06
C ILE A 294 30.68 16.24 21.91
N GLY A 295 31.14 16.57 20.70
CA GLY A 295 30.25 16.80 19.58
C GLY A 295 29.63 15.51 19.05
N ALA A 296 28.35 15.56 18.66
CA ALA A 296 27.66 14.43 18.03
C ALA A 296 28.36 13.97 16.73
N ASP A 297 29.04 14.89 16.03
CA ASP A 297 29.84 14.64 14.83
C ASP A 297 30.93 13.58 15.06
N ARG A 298 31.48 13.47 16.27
CA ARG A 298 32.49 12.46 16.59
C ARG A 298 31.93 11.04 16.58
N ILE A 299 30.71 10.85 17.09
CA ILE A 299 30.04 9.55 17.08
C ILE A 299 29.67 9.20 15.64
N LEU A 300 29.03 10.14 14.93
CA LEU A 300 28.61 9.98 13.54
C LEU A 300 29.79 9.72 12.58
N ALA A 301 30.97 10.30 12.86
CA ALA A 301 32.19 10.05 12.11
C ALA A 301 33.00 8.82 12.58
N SER A 302 32.46 8.00 13.48
CA SER A 302 33.11 6.76 13.91
C SER A 302 33.21 5.75 12.77
N ARG A 303 34.27 4.92 12.76
CA ARG A 303 34.47 3.90 11.72
C ARG A 303 33.27 2.94 11.56
N PRO A 304 32.63 2.44 12.64
CA PRO A 304 31.48 1.56 12.52
C PRO A 304 30.29 2.25 11.84
N LEU A 305 29.96 3.49 12.24
CA LEU A 305 28.84 4.22 11.63
C LEU A 305 29.14 4.60 10.18
N ILE A 306 30.38 4.97 9.85
CA ILE A 306 30.76 5.20 8.44
C ILE A 306 30.58 3.92 7.61
N TYR A 307 30.99 2.77 8.14
CA TYR A 307 30.82 1.49 7.45
C TYR A 307 29.34 1.13 7.26
N LEU A 308 28.52 1.29 8.30
CA LEU A 308 27.07 1.15 8.20
C LEU A 308 26.45 2.12 7.19
N GLY A 309 26.94 3.36 7.12
CA GLY A 309 26.53 4.35 6.13
C GLY A 309 26.92 3.95 4.70
N ASN A 310 28.04 3.25 4.53
CA ASN A 310 28.47 2.73 3.23
C ASN A 310 27.55 1.59 2.77
N ILE A 311 27.22 0.64 3.65
CA ILE A 311 26.34 -0.49 3.32
C ILE A 311 24.83 -0.15 3.44
N SER A 312 24.48 1.09 3.80
CA SER A 312 23.11 1.48 4.16
C SER A 312 22.10 1.18 3.07
N TYR A 313 22.51 1.27 1.80
CA TYR A 313 21.66 1.00 0.66
C TYR A 313 21.33 -0.50 0.55
N SER A 314 22.36 -1.35 0.55
CA SER A 314 22.20 -2.80 0.55
C SER A 314 21.43 -3.30 1.78
N LEU A 315 21.64 -2.69 2.96
CA LEU A 315 20.90 -3.02 4.18
C LEU A 315 19.42 -2.64 4.07
N TYR A 316 19.12 -1.46 3.51
CA TYR A 316 17.75 -1.05 3.22
C TYR A 316 17.04 -2.02 2.25
N LEU A 317 17.75 -2.59 1.28
CA LEU A 317 17.14 -3.55 0.35
C LEU A 317 16.83 -4.90 1.03
N TRP A 318 17.74 -5.42 1.85
CA TRP A 318 17.58 -6.77 2.43
C TRP A 318 16.68 -6.83 3.66
N HIS A 319 16.59 -5.78 4.46
CA HIS A 319 15.90 -5.86 5.76
C HIS A 319 14.42 -6.24 5.65
N TRP A 320 13.74 -5.74 4.61
CA TRP A 320 12.30 -5.92 4.45
C TRP A 320 11.94 -7.32 3.92
N PRO A 321 12.52 -7.83 2.80
CA PRO A 321 12.23 -9.20 2.37
C PRO A 321 12.57 -10.24 3.45
N ILE A 322 13.69 -10.08 4.16
CA ILE A 322 14.07 -11.02 5.23
C ILE A 322 13.07 -11.00 6.39
N LEU A 323 12.57 -9.82 6.77
CA LEU A 323 11.51 -9.67 7.76
C LEU A 323 10.23 -10.39 7.30
N LEU A 324 9.77 -10.09 6.09
CA LEU A 324 8.52 -10.63 5.56
C LEU A 324 8.57 -12.16 5.39
N PHE A 325 9.64 -12.70 4.82
CA PHE A 325 9.81 -14.15 4.69
C PHE A 325 9.95 -14.83 6.05
N TYR A 326 10.58 -14.19 7.04
CA TYR A 326 10.59 -14.73 8.40
C TYR A 326 9.17 -14.86 8.96
N LEU A 327 8.34 -13.83 8.83
CA LEU A 327 6.96 -13.85 9.33
C LEU A 327 6.11 -14.92 8.62
N VAL A 328 6.22 -15.00 7.28
CA VAL A 328 5.51 -15.99 6.46
C VAL A 328 5.93 -17.42 6.84
N VAL A 329 7.23 -17.73 6.83
CA VAL A 329 7.73 -19.09 7.12
C VAL A 329 7.44 -19.52 8.55
N ARG A 330 7.37 -18.58 9.50
CA ARG A 330 7.07 -18.87 10.91
C ARG A 330 5.57 -18.87 11.21
N ALA A 331 4.72 -18.43 10.28
CA ALA A 331 3.29 -18.19 10.50
C ALA A 331 3.04 -17.36 11.77
N GLN A 332 3.78 -16.24 11.92
CA GLN A 332 3.71 -15.35 13.09
C GLN A 332 3.37 -13.94 12.66
N ALA A 333 2.53 -13.26 13.46
CA ALA A 333 2.21 -11.84 13.27
C ALA A 333 3.39 -10.92 13.68
N GLU A 334 4.21 -11.36 14.63
CA GLU A 334 5.35 -10.58 15.13
C GLU A 334 6.61 -11.43 15.27
N VAL A 335 7.76 -10.79 15.04
CA VAL A 335 9.08 -11.45 15.07
C VAL A 335 9.57 -11.74 16.49
N GLY A 336 9.14 -10.92 17.46
CA GLY A 336 9.69 -10.85 18.81
C GLY A 336 11.16 -10.44 18.85
N TRP A 337 11.72 -10.28 20.05
CA TRP A 337 13.09 -9.79 20.24
C TRP A 337 14.17 -10.69 19.64
N ARG A 338 14.05 -12.02 19.86
CA ARG A 338 15.02 -13.00 19.37
C ARG A 338 14.97 -13.14 17.85
N GLY A 339 13.77 -13.28 17.29
CA GLY A 339 13.60 -13.36 15.84
C GLY A 339 14.06 -12.08 15.16
N GLY A 340 13.75 -10.91 15.73
CA GLY A 340 14.20 -9.64 15.18
C GLY A 340 15.73 -9.49 15.17
N ALA A 341 16.42 -9.98 16.19
CA ALA A 341 17.89 -10.03 16.18
C ALA A 341 18.43 -10.92 15.04
N VAL A 342 17.78 -12.06 14.76
CA VAL A 342 18.13 -12.94 13.62
C VAL A 342 17.89 -12.24 12.29
N VAL A 343 16.74 -11.60 12.10
CA VAL A 343 16.39 -10.84 10.89
C VAL A 343 17.43 -9.74 10.63
N ILE A 344 17.78 -8.94 11.65
CA ILE A 344 18.77 -7.86 11.54
C ILE A 344 20.15 -8.42 11.21
N ALA A 345 20.58 -9.49 11.89
CA ALA A 345 21.87 -10.11 11.65
C ALA A 345 21.98 -10.67 10.22
N ALA A 346 20.96 -11.41 9.76
CA ALA A 346 20.89 -11.93 8.40
C ALA A 346 20.93 -10.80 7.37
N SER A 347 20.17 -9.73 7.60
CA SER A 347 20.13 -8.55 6.72
C SER A 347 21.48 -7.84 6.65
N LEU A 348 22.20 -7.71 7.77
CA LEU A 348 23.54 -7.13 7.80
C LEU A 348 24.57 -7.97 7.05
N VAL A 349 24.53 -9.29 7.21
CA VAL A 349 25.42 -10.21 6.50
C VAL A 349 25.18 -10.14 4.99
N LEU A 350 23.92 -10.26 4.55
CA LEU A 350 23.55 -10.16 3.14
C LEU A 350 23.89 -8.77 2.57
N ALA A 351 23.63 -7.70 3.31
CA ALA A 351 24.02 -6.36 2.90
C ALA A 351 25.53 -6.19 2.72
N ALA A 352 26.34 -6.75 3.63
CA ALA A 352 27.79 -6.70 3.50
C ALA A 352 28.27 -7.51 2.30
N ILE A 353 27.70 -8.70 2.06
CA ILE A 353 28.02 -9.54 0.89
C ILE A 353 27.67 -8.80 -0.41
N THR A 354 26.44 -8.32 -0.54
CA THR A 354 25.99 -7.56 -1.73
C THR A 354 26.84 -6.31 -1.94
N TYR A 355 27.17 -5.58 -0.87
CA TYR A 355 28.01 -4.39 -0.97
C TYR A 355 29.42 -4.71 -1.50
N HIS A 356 30.12 -5.69 -0.91
CA HIS A 356 31.50 -5.98 -1.26
C HIS A 356 31.66 -6.75 -2.57
N LEU A 357 30.70 -7.61 -2.91
CA LEU A 357 30.79 -8.48 -4.08
C LEU A 357 30.09 -7.91 -5.33
N ILE A 358 29.09 -7.04 -5.16
CA ILE A 358 28.24 -6.56 -6.27
C ILE A 358 28.31 -5.04 -6.39
N GLU A 359 27.85 -4.30 -5.37
CA GLU A 359 27.72 -2.84 -5.43
C GLU A 359 29.07 -2.15 -5.63
N ASN A 360 30.04 -2.43 -4.75
CA ASN A 360 31.32 -1.74 -4.70
C ASN A 360 32.22 -2.06 -5.92
N PRO A 361 32.32 -3.33 -6.39
CA PRO A 361 33.05 -3.65 -7.61
C PRO A 361 32.45 -2.98 -8.86
N VAL A 362 31.12 -3.02 -9.03
CA VAL A 362 30.48 -2.38 -10.20
C VAL A 362 30.66 -0.87 -10.15
N ARG A 363 30.55 -0.25 -8.97
CA ARG A 363 30.76 1.19 -8.79
C ARG A 363 32.16 1.65 -9.21
N HIS A 364 33.21 0.89 -8.87
CA HIS A 364 34.60 1.21 -9.18
C HIS A 364 35.11 0.65 -10.51
N SER A 365 34.32 -0.21 -11.17
CA SER A 365 34.65 -0.74 -12.49
C SER A 365 34.72 0.35 -13.57
N ASN A 366 35.43 0.04 -14.67
CA ASN A 366 35.45 0.88 -15.86
C ASN A 366 34.20 0.73 -16.76
N ILE A 367 33.20 -0.04 -16.32
CA ILE A 367 31.92 -0.21 -17.03
C ILE A 367 31.32 1.18 -17.26
N GLY A 368 31.03 1.54 -18.50
CA GLY A 368 30.46 2.85 -18.86
C GLY A 368 31.40 4.05 -18.82
N VAL A 369 32.69 3.85 -18.55
CA VAL A 369 33.74 4.88 -18.67
C VAL A 369 34.44 4.78 -20.02
N THR A 370 34.55 3.57 -20.58
CA THR A 370 35.24 3.29 -21.86
C THR A 370 34.44 3.67 -23.11
N THR A 371 33.11 3.66 -23.02
CA THR A 371 32.21 3.99 -24.15
C THR A 371 31.12 4.94 -23.70
N ARG A 372 30.71 5.87 -24.59
CA ARG A 372 29.76 6.95 -24.30
C ARG A 372 28.40 6.47 -23.74
N TRP A 373 28.02 5.22 -24.02
CA TRP A 373 26.75 4.60 -23.62
C TRP A 373 26.93 3.33 -22.78
N GLY A 374 28.15 2.99 -22.36
CA GLY A 374 28.41 1.70 -21.71
C GLY A 374 27.64 1.49 -20.40
N ALA A 375 27.40 2.55 -19.61
CA ALA A 375 26.62 2.46 -18.38
C ALA A 375 25.14 2.14 -18.66
N TYR A 376 24.60 2.66 -19.76
CA TYR A 376 23.21 2.40 -20.19
C TYR A 376 23.06 0.98 -20.73
N ARG A 377 24.02 0.52 -21.55
CA ARG A 377 24.03 -0.87 -22.03
C ARG A 377 24.12 -1.86 -20.88
N PHE A 378 24.97 -1.57 -19.89
CA PHE A 378 25.06 -2.35 -18.67
C PHE A 378 23.72 -2.36 -17.93
N ALA A 379 23.10 -1.18 -17.71
CA ALA A 379 21.81 -1.06 -17.04
C ALA A 379 20.72 -1.91 -17.74
N VAL A 380 20.62 -1.84 -19.07
CA VAL A 380 19.68 -2.65 -19.85
C VAL A 380 20.01 -4.15 -19.71
N LEU A 381 21.29 -4.53 -19.79
CA LEU A 381 21.71 -5.93 -19.71
C LEU A 381 21.37 -6.58 -18.36
N VAL A 382 21.42 -5.82 -17.26
CA VAL A 382 21.02 -6.36 -15.94
C VAL A 382 19.52 -6.26 -15.69
N LEU A 383 18.83 -5.26 -16.26
CA LEU A 383 17.41 -5.03 -16.05
C LEU A 383 16.52 -5.98 -16.86
N VAL A 384 16.82 -6.19 -18.13
CA VAL A 384 15.97 -6.97 -19.05
C VAL A 384 15.71 -8.40 -18.55
N PRO A 385 16.72 -9.17 -18.08
CA PRO A 385 16.47 -10.52 -17.57
C PRO A 385 15.49 -10.55 -16.38
N VAL A 386 15.56 -9.54 -15.51
CA VAL A 386 14.66 -9.41 -14.35
C VAL A 386 13.23 -9.14 -14.82
N LEU A 387 13.06 -8.21 -15.76
CA LEU A 387 11.75 -7.89 -16.33
C LEU A 387 11.15 -9.07 -17.11
N VAL A 388 11.98 -9.80 -17.86
CA VAL A 388 11.53 -11.00 -18.59
C VAL A 388 11.09 -12.08 -17.60
N ALA A 389 11.89 -12.36 -16.57
CA ALA A 389 11.54 -13.37 -15.57
C ALA A 389 10.26 -13.00 -14.79
N ALA A 390 10.15 -11.74 -14.35
CA ALA A 390 8.97 -11.26 -13.65
C ALA A 390 7.73 -11.23 -14.56
N GLY A 391 7.88 -10.81 -15.82
CA GLY A 391 6.80 -10.80 -16.81
C GLY A 391 6.33 -12.21 -17.20
N VAL A 392 7.24 -13.17 -17.32
CA VAL A 392 6.89 -14.59 -17.52
C VAL A 392 6.16 -15.13 -16.29
N TRP A 393 6.64 -14.82 -15.08
CA TRP A 393 5.95 -15.24 -13.85
C TRP A 393 4.56 -14.63 -13.73
N GLN A 394 4.41 -13.34 -14.03
CA GLN A 394 3.11 -12.66 -14.08
C GLN A 394 2.18 -13.38 -15.07
N HIS A 395 2.63 -13.61 -16.31
CA HIS A 395 1.83 -14.26 -17.34
C HIS A 395 1.39 -15.68 -16.95
N ILE A 396 2.29 -16.48 -16.39
CA ILE A 396 1.97 -17.84 -15.91
C ILE A 396 0.93 -17.77 -14.80
N THR A 397 1.06 -16.82 -13.88
CA THR A 397 0.14 -16.70 -12.75
C THR A 397 -1.23 -16.19 -13.21
N GLU A 398 -1.28 -15.26 -14.17
CA GLU A 398 -2.53 -14.80 -14.80
C GLU A 398 -3.27 -15.94 -15.53
N GLN A 399 -2.53 -16.85 -16.18
CA GLN A 399 -3.13 -18.05 -16.77
C GLN A 399 -3.64 -19.04 -15.72
N ARG A 400 -3.04 -19.06 -14.53
CA ARG A 400 -3.52 -19.88 -13.42
C ARG A 400 -4.70 -19.26 -12.67
N SER A 401 -4.83 -17.93 -12.71
CA SER A 401 -5.98 -17.24 -12.15
C SER A 401 -7.19 -17.26 -13.09
N SER A 402 -7.01 -17.52 -14.39
CA SER A 402 -8.16 -17.68 -15.29
C SER A 402 -8.84 -19.03 -15.04
N PHE A 403 -10.11 -18.98 -14.66
CA PHE A 403 -11.00 -20.14 -14.58
C PHE A 403 -12.41 -19.72 -15.00
N GLU A 404 -13.18 -20.67 -15.49
CA GLU A 404 -14.61 -20.49 -15.76
C GLU A 404 -15.39 -21.29 -14.73
N PHE A 405 -16.40 -20.67 -14.13
CA PHE A 405 -17.26 -21.29 -13.14
C PHE A 405 -18.72 -21.24 -13.58
N GLN A 406 -19.46 -22.30 -13.25
CA GLN A 406 -20.89 -22.40 -13.45
C GLN A 406 -21.53 -22.83 -12.13
N ALA A 407 -22.51 -22.07 -11.65
CA ALA A 407 -23.10 -22.29 -10.33
C ALA A 407 -23.84 -23.64 -10.18
N ASP A 408 -24.20 -24.28 -11.29
CA ASP A 408 -24.85 -25.60 -11.35
C ASP A 408 -23.88 -26.75 -11.65
N ASP A 409 -22.57 -26.51 -11.59
CA ASP A 409 -21.54 -27.54 -11.75
C ASP A 409 -21.69 -28.64 -10.66
N PRO A 410 -21.98 -29.90 -11.06
CA PRO A 410 -22.14 -31.01 -10.12
C PRO A 410 -20.85 -31.38 -9.36
N GLU A 411 -19.68 -31.03 -9.88
CA GLU A 411 -18.37 -31.27 -9.26
C GLU A 411 -18.03 -30.19 -8.22
N HIS A 412 -18.55 -28.97 -8.40
CA HIS A 412 -18.31 -27.83 -7.51
C HIS A 412 -19.63 -27.24 -6.94
N PRO A 413 -20.46 -28.05 -6.25
CA PRO A 413 -21.79 -27.62 -5.81
C PRO A 413 -21.79 -26.51 -4.75
N GLY A 414 -20.65 -26.19 -4.14
CA GLY A 414 -20.52 -25.13 -3.14
C GLY A 414 -21.56 -25.25 -2.02
N ALA A 415 -22.21 -24.14 -1.70
CA ALA A 415 -23.27 -24.08 -0.69
C ALA A 415 -24.44 -25.04 -0.94
N GLN A 416 -24.70 -25.42 -2.20
CA GLN A 416 -25.80 -26.32 -2.55
C GLN A 416 -25.55 -27.75 -2.08
N VAL A 417 -24.31 -28.12 -1.75
CA VAL A 417 -23.97 -29.47 -1.27
C VAL A 417 -24.80 -29.85 -0.03
N VAL A 418 -25.11 -28.85 0.82
CA VAL A 418 -25.93 -28.99 2.04
C VAL A 418 -27.34 -29.50 1.72
N LEU A 419 -27.88 -29.16 0.54
CA LEU A 419 -29.21 -29.61 0.10
C LEU A 419 -29.19 -31.05 -0.44
N THR A 420 -28.04 -31.53 -0.91
CA THR A 420 -27.91 -32.83 -1.60
C THR A 420 -27.52 -33.98 -0.68
N GLY A 421 -27.02 -33.68 0.53
CA GLY A 421 -26.52 -34.68 1.46
C GLY A 421 -25.22 -35.38 1.00
N LYS A 422 -24.58 -34.89 -0.07
CA LYS A 422 -23.25 -35.31 -0.51
C LYS A 422 -22.18 -34.94 0.54
N PRO A 423 -20.99 -35.59 0.52
CA PRO A 423 -19.85 -35.15 1.29
C PRO A 423 -19.54 -33.67 1.04
N VAL A 424 -19.17 -32.96 2.10
CA VAL A 424 -18.83 -31.52 2.04
C VAL A 424 -17.56 -31.26 1.23
N TYR A 425 -16.72 -32.28 1.01
CA TYR A 425 -15.50 -32.20 0.22
C TYR A 425 -15.21 -33.54 -0.44
N ASP A 426 -14.87 -33.50 -1.73
CA ASP A 426 -14.36 -34.63 -2.50
C ASP A 426 -12.85 -34.44 -2.75
N PRO A 427 -11.96 -35.32 -2.23
CA PRO A 427 -10.52 -35.19 -2.41
C PRO A 427 -10.05 -35.44 -3.85
N ASP A 428 -10.87 -36.09 -4.69
CA ASP A 428 -10.52 -36.38 -6.09
C ASP A 428 -10.85 -35.21 -7.03
N THR A 429 -11.55 -34.18 -6.53
CA THR A 429 -11.98 -33.01 -7.28
C THR A 429 -11.16 -31.77 -6.86
N SER A 430 -10.74 -30.97 -7.84
CA SER A 430 -10.03 -29.71 -7.57
C SER A 430 -10.89 -28.74 -6.76
N VAL A 431 -10.26 -27.82 -6.04
CA VAL A 431 -10.99 -26.72 -5.39
C VAL A 431 -10.99 -25.50 -6.31
N VAL A 432 -12.15 -24.89 -6.47
CA VAL A 432 -12.34 -23.61 -7.17
C VAL A 432 -12.72 -22.52 -6.18
N PRO A 433 -12.45 -21.25 -6.46
CA PRO A 433 -11.51 -20.74 -7.46
C PRO A 433 -10.07 -21.23 -7.21
N PRO A 434 -9.22 -21.33 -8.26
CA PRO A 434 -7.79 -21.60 -8.07
C PRO A 434 -7.16 -20.56 -7.14
N PHE A 435 -6.16 -20.95 -6.34
CA PHE A 435 -5.53 -20.03 -5.38
C PHE A 435 -5.01 -18.73 -6.01
N ALA A 436 -4.52 -18.78 -7.25
CA ALA A 436 -4.07 -17.60 -7.99
C ALA A 436 -5.20 -16.58 -8.28
N ALA A 437 -6.45 -17.04 -8.38
CA ALA A 437 -7.64 -16.24 -8.65
C ALA A 437 -8.24 -15.60 -7.40
N VAL A 438 -7.98 -16.17 -6.22
CA VAL A 438 -8.59 -15.77 -4.93
C VAL A 438 -8.56 -14.26 -4.67
N PRO A 439 -7.47 -13.50 -4.92
CA PRO A 439 -7.47 -12.06 -4.67
C PRO A 439 -8.44 -11.27 -5.57
N SER A 440 -8.81 -11.82 -6.73
CA SER A 440 -9.75 -11.20 -7.68
C SER A 440 -11.19 -11.69 -7.53
N GLU A 441 -11.49 -12.57 -6.57
CA GLU A 441 -12.82 -13.16 -6.37
C GLU A 441 -13.89 -12.22 -5.79
N TRP A 442 -13.71 -10.91 -5.95
CA TRP A 442 -14.75 -9.96 -5.58
C TRP A 442 -15.92 -10.07 -6.55
N VAL A 443 -17.11 -9.69 -6.10
CA VAL A 443 -18.29 -9.66 -6.97
C VAL A 443 -18.08 -8.63 -8.08
N GLU A 444 -18.04 -9.08 -9.33
CA GLU A 444 -17.88 -8.20 -10.48
C GLU A 444 -19.21 -7.57 -10.90
N TRP A 445 -19.24 -6.26 -11.07
CA TRP A 445 -20.35 -5.54 -11.69
C TRP A 445 -19.97 -5.14 -13.13
N GLY A 446 -20.96 -5.13 -14.03
CA GLY A 446 -20.75 -4.82 -15.44
C GLY A 446 -20.29 -3.38 -15.68
N PRO A 447 -19.62 -3.10 -16.83
CA PRO A 447 -19.20 -1.75 -17.18
C PRO A 447 -20.40 -0.78 -17.18
N GLY A 448 -20.28 0.31 -16.41
CA GLY A 448 -21.33 1.33 -16.31
C GLY A 448 -22.50 0.99 -15.37
N GLU A 449 -22.53 -0.19 -14.76
CA GLU A 449 -23.54 -0.53 -13.73
C GLU A 449 -23.27 0.20 -12.42
N CYS A 450 -22.01 0.52 -12.12
CA CYS A 450 -21.61 1.27 -10.93
C CYS A 450 -21.17 2.69 -11.31
N THR A 451 -21.48 3.65 -10.44
CA THR A 451 -20.94 5.00 -10.57
C THR A 451 -19.43 5.00 -10.31
N GLU A 452 -18.68 5.71 -11.17
CA GLU A 452 -17.24 5.92 -10.97
C GLU A 452 -16.97 6.73 -9.68
N LYS A 453 -15.72 6.72 -9.20
CA LYS A 453 -15.32 7.48 -8.01
C LYS A 453 -15.79 8.93 -8.15
N ASP A 454 -16.59 9.41 -7.18
CA ASP A 454 -16.97 10.81 -7.00
C ASP A 454 -18.04 11.37 -7.97
N ALA A 455 -18.95 10.53 -8.47
CA ALA A 455 -19.89 10.90 -9.55
C ALA A 455 -21.23 11.55 -9.13
N ASP A 456 -21.56 11.66 -7.84
CA ASP A 456 -22.70 12.48 -7.40
C ASP A 456 -22.25 13.67 -6.55
N GLU A 457 -23.07 14.72 -6.46
CA GLU A 457 -22.77 15.99 -5.78
C GLU A 457 -22.37 15.81 -4.29
N GLU A 458 -22.51 14.60 -3.74
CA GLU A 458 -22.19 14.24 -2.35
C GLU A 458 -21.24 13.01 -2.23
N ASN A 459 -20.59 12.53 -3.29
CA ASN A 459 -19.66 11.38 -3.25
C ASN A 459 -20.24 10.04 -2.75
N ILE A 460 -21.49 9.68 -3.10
CA ILE A 460 -22.07 8.37 -2.75
C ILE A 460 -21.97 7.39 -3.95
N ARG A 461 -21.08 6.40 -3.82
CA ARG A 461 -21.01 5.32 -4.81
C ARG A 461 -22.23 4.42 -4.72
N HIS A 462 -22.80 4.12 -5.89
CA HIS A 462 -23.89 3.16 -5.99
C HIS A 462 -23.80 2.38 -7.29
N CYS A 463 -24.37 1.18 -7.29
CA CYS A 463 -24.53 0.36 -8.49
C CYS A 463 -26.00 0.07 -8.74
N VAL A 464 -26.37 -0.05 -10.00
CA VAL A 464 -27.74 -0.33 -10.44
C VAL A 464 -27.72 -1.44 -11.48
N MET A 465 -28.49 -2.50 -11.23
CA MET A 465 -28.82 -3.51 -12.21
C MET A 465 -30.30 -3.39 -12.54
N ASN A 466 -30.58 -3.10 -13.80
CA ASN A 466 -31.95 -3.04 -14.31
C ASN A 466 -32.35 -4.40 -14.90
N PRO A 467 -33.66 -4.71 -14.96
CA PRO A 467 -34.17 -5.79 -15.78
C PRO A 467 -33.77 -5.63 -17.26
N PRO A 468 -33.93 -6.68 -18.10
CA PRO A 468 -33.71 -6.59 -19.53
C PRO A 468 -34.48 -5.41 -20.18
N GLU A 469 -33.92 -4.83 -21.24
CA GLU A 469 -34.52 -3.69 -21.92
C GLU A 469 -35.97 -3.99 -22.35
N GLY A 470 -36.90 -3.10 -22.01
CA GLY A 470 -38.33 -3.26 -22.28
C GLY A 470 -39.09 -4.11 -21.24
N VAL A 471 -38.44 -4.57 -20.18
CA VAL A 471 -39.08 -5.28 -19.05
C VAL A 471 -39.20 -4.35 -17.85
N GLU A 472 -40.43 -4.13 -17.36
CA GLU A 472 -40.66 -3.39 -16.12
C GLU A 472 -40.22 -4.22 -14.90
N PRO A 473 -39.57 -3.61 -13.89
CA PRO A 473 -39.13 -4.33 -12.71
C PRO A 473 -40.31 -4.85 -11.91
N THR A 474 -40.29 -6.14 -11.58
CA THR A 474 -41.34 -6.74 -10.74
C THR A 474 -41.21 -6.32 -9.27
N ARG A 475 -39.98 -6.01 -8.84
CA ARG A 475 -39.62 -5.45 -7.54
C ARG A 475 -38.41 -4.54 -7.65
N ARG A 476 -38.32 -3.57 -6.75
CA ARG A 476 -37.15 -2.71 -6.53
C ARG A 476 -36.51 -3.07 -5.20
N VAL A 477 -35.27 -3.54 -5.24
CA VAL A 477 -34.51 -4.03 -4.08
C VAL A 477 -33.27 -3.18 -3.88
N VAL A 478 -33.00 -2.80 -2.63
CA VAL A 478 -31.79 -2.03 -2.28
C VAL A 478 -30.92 -2.87 -1.34
N LEU A 479 -29.66 -3.12 -1.70
CA LEU A 479 -28.63 -3.62 -0.80
C LEU A 479 -27.86 -2.43 -0.23
N VAL A 480 -27.64 -2.41 1.09
CA VAL A 480 -26.89 -1.33 1.74
C VAL A 480 -25.98 -1.81 2.86
N GLY A 481 -24.74 -1.32 2.87
CA GLY A 481 -23.79 -1.53 3.98
C GLY A 481 -22.31 -1.45 3.59
N ASP A 482 -21.50 -2.26 4.28
CA ASP A 482 -20.05 -2.36 4.07
C ASP A 482 -19.70 -3.44 3.03
N SER A 483 -18.49 -3.98 3.12
CA SER A 483 -18.00 -5.03 2.21
C SER A 483 -18.78 -6.34 2.33
N HIS A 484 -19.35 -6.68 3.49
CA HIS A 484 -20.16 -7.90 3.63
C HIS A 484 -21.51 -7.74 2.90
N ALA A 485 -22.13 -6.56 3.01
CA ALA A 485 -23.32 -6.23 2.20
C ALA A 485 -23.00 -6.19 0.70
N PHE A 486 -21.81 -5.70 0.32
CA PHE A 486 -21.33 -5.76 -1.06
C PHE A 486 -21.24 -7.21 -1.57
N GLN A 487 -20.73 -8.16 -0.77
CA GLN A 487 -20.58 -9.55 -1.19
C GLN A 487 -21.89 -10.28 -1.44
N LEU A 488 -22.93 -9.95 -0.66
CA LEU A 488 -24.28 -10.44 -0.95
C LEU A 488 -24.76 -10.08 -2.36
N SER A 489 -24.22 -9.01 -2.97
CA SER A 489 -24.60 -8.66 -4.34
C SER A 489 -24.28 -9.76 -5.34
N GLY A 490 -23.30 -10.65 -5.08
CA GLY A 490 -23.02 -11.78 -5.96
C GLY A 490 -24.22 -12.73 -6.08
N ALA A 491 -24.86 -13.04 -4.95
CA ALA A 491 -26.09 -13.81 -4.94
C ALA A 491 -27.29 -12.99 -5.46
N PHE A 492 -27.47 -11.75 -5.00
CA PHE A 492 -28.62 -10.93 -5.36
C PHE A 492 -28.68 -10.52 -6.83
N ARG A 493 -27.54 -10.41 -7.53
CA ARG A 493 -27.53 -10.15 -8.97
C ARG A 493 -28.13 -11.31 -9.76
N ASN A 494 -27.83 -12.55 -9.36
CA ASN A 494 -28.45 -13.73 -9.94
C ASN A 494 -29.96 -13.77 -9.63
N ILE A 495 -30.35 -13.50 -8.38
CA ILE A 495 -31.77 -13.40 -7.99
C ILE A 495 -32.52 -12.32 -8.79
N ALA A 496 -31.91 -11.15 -8.96
CA ALA A 496 -32.50 -10.03 -9.68
C ALA A 496 -32.66 -10.34 -11.17
N ARG A 497 -31.69 -11.04 -11.77
CA ARG A 497 -31.78 -11.53 -13.15
C ARG A 497 -32.93 -12.54 -13.31
N ASP A 498 -33.03 -13.50 -12.40
CA ASP A 498 -34.05 -14.56 -12.45
C ASP A 498 -35.47 -14.01 -12.29
N LEU A 499 -35.67 -13.03 -11.40
CA LEU A 499 -36.99 -12.51 -11.04
C LEU A 499 -37.35 -11.18 -11.71
N ASN A 500 -36.48 -10.66 -12.59
CA ASN A 500 -36.61 -9.33 -13.19
C ASN A 500 -36.76 -8.22 -12.14
N TRP A 501 -35.91 -8.23 -11.12
CA TRP A 501 -35.84 -7.15 -10.13
C TRP A 501 -34.93 -6.03 -10.60
N GLN A 502 -35.23 -4.80 -10.18
CA GLN A 502 -34.28 -3.71 -10.20
C GLN A 502 -33.48 -3.73 -8.89
N LEU A 503 -32.16 -3.87 -8.99
CA LEU A 503 -31.26 -3.97 -7.85
C LEU A 503 -30.42 -2.70 -7.72
N TYR A 504 -30.51 -2.04 -6.58
CA TYR A 504 -29.61 -0.96 -6.18
C TYR A 504 -28.63 -1.48 -5.13
N LEU A 505 -27.39 -1.02 -5.19
CA LEU A 505 -26.38 -1.28 -4.18
C LEU A 505 -25.77 0.04 -3.72
N PHE A 506 -25.99 0.41 -2.46
CA PHE A 506 -25.29 1.51 -1.81
C PHE A 506 -24.26 0.91 -0.86
N HIS A 507 -22.98 1.06 -1.16
CA HIS A 507 -21.96 0.48 -0.29
C HIS A 507 -20.82 1.46 -0.07
N ARG A 508 -20.22 1.33 1.11
CA ARG A 508 -18.95 1.98 1.41
C ARG A 508 -18.08 1.01 2.20
N PRO A 509 -16.90 0.63 1.68
CA PRO A 509 -16.01 -0.30 2.36
C PRO A 509 -15.75 0.08 3.82
N GLY A 510 -15.88 -0.88 4.73
CA GLY A 510 -15.70 -0.67 6.17
C GLY A 510 -16.80 0.14 6.87
N CYS A 511 -17.79 0.68 6.15
CA CYS A 511 -18.88 1.46 6.73
C CYS A 511 -20.19 0.66 6.79
N PRO A 512 -20.55 0.08 7.94
CA PRO A 512 -21.86 -0.55 8.09
C PRO A 512 -23.02 0.41 7.83
N PHE A 513 -24.19 -0.16 7.52
CA PHE A 513 -25.44 0.58 7.55
C PHE A 513 -25.94 0.73 8.99
N THR A 514 -25.45 1.76 9.68
CA THR A 514 -25.68 1.99 11.12
C THR A 514 -26.05 3.44 11.42
N ALA A 515 -26.78 3.68 12.50
CA ALA A 515 -27.14 5.01 12.99
C ALA A 515 -26.19 5.52 14.09
N THR A 516 -25.30 4.68 14.62
CA THR A 516 -24.39 5.00 15.73
C THR A 516 -22.93 4.70 15.40
N GLU A 517 -22.00 5.32 16.13
CA GLU A 517 -20.59 4.99 16.03
C GLU A 517 -20.29 3.71 16.80
N ASP A 518 -20.29 2.59 16.09
CA ASP A 518 -19.99 1.30 16.72
C ASP A 518 -18.46 1.02 16.77
N MET A 519 -17.62 1.89 16.20
CA MET A 519 -16.15 1.73 16.07
C MET A 519 -15.38 3.07 16.19
N PRO A 520 -14.14 3.10 16.70
CA PRO A 520 -13.28 4.30 16.68
C PRO A 520 -12.96 4.72 15.22
N ASN A 521 -13.01 6.03 14.93
CA ASN A 521 -12.84 6.66 13.59
C ASN A 521 -14.04 6.56 12.62
N ASN A 522 -15.24 6.32 13.14
CA ASN A 522 -16.46 6.14 12.34
C ASN A 522 -17.30 7.41 12.10
N GLU A 523 -16.83 8.61 12.53
CA GLU A 523 -17.50 9.90 12.27
C GLU A 523 -17.87 10.03 10.78
N SER A 524 -17.01 9.53 9.89
CA SER A 524 -17.27 9.55 8.44
C SER A 524 -18.37 8.58 7.99
N CYS A 525 -18.60 7.45 8.67
CA CYS A 525 -19.60 6.45 8.25
C CYS A 525 -21.01 6.81 8.72
N VAL A 526 -21.19 7.38 9.92
CA VAL A 526 -22.51 7.88 10.34
C VAL A 526 -22.95 9.04 9.43
N ASP A 527 -22.03 9.94 9.08
CA ASP A 527 -22.28 11.00 8.10
C ASP A 527 -22.70 10.43 6.73
N TRP A 528 -21.98 9.43 6.21
CA TRP A 528 -22.36 8.74 4.97
C TRP A 528 -23.76 8.11 5.05
N ASN A 529 -24.06 7.41 6.14
CA ASN A 529 -25.38 6.81 6.38
C ASN A 529 -26.49 7.86 6.40
N SER A 530 -26.24 9.03 6.99
CA SER A 530 -27.20 10.13 7.06
C SER A 530 -27.58 10.71 5.68
N ARG A 531 -26.66 10.62 4.71
CA ARG A 531 -26.86 11.05 3.32
C ARG A 531 -27.44 9.96 2.43
N VAL A 532 -27.11 8.70 2.70
CA VAL A 532 -27.63 7.53 1.94
C VAL A 532 -29.08 7.21 2.27
N LEU A 533 -29.47 7.24 3.55
CA LEU A 533 -30.81 6.83 3.97
C LEU A 533 -31.94 7.61 3.24
N PRO A 534 -31.92 8.96 3.13
CA PRO A 534 -32.95 9.69 2.39
C PRO A 534 -33.04 9.31 0.92
N ARG A 535 -31.91 8.95 0.28
CA ARG A 535 -31.88 8.51 -1.11
C ARG A 535 -32.51 7.13 -1.26
N ILE A 536 -32.22 6.20 -0.35
CA ILE A 536 -32.87 4.90 -0.30
C ILE A 536 -34.39 5.07 -0.16
N ILE A 537 -34.84 5.95 0.74
CA ILE A 537 -36.27 6.24 0.91
C ILE A 537 -36.86 6.84 -0.37
N GLY A 538 -36.15 7.77 -1.02
CA GLY A 538 -36.58 8.40 -2.27
C GLY A 538 -36.69 7.45 -3.46
N LEU A 539 -36.05 6.28 -3.41
CA LEU A 539 -36.20 5.23 -4.42
C LEU A 539 -37.49 4.42 -4.25
N ASP A 540 -38.21 4.54 -3.14
CA ASP A 540 -39.42 3.76 -2.82
C ASP A 540 -39.25 2.24 -3.09
N PRO A 541 -38.26 1.57 -2.45
CA PRO A 541 -37.99 0.15 -2.68
C PRO A 541 -39.01 -0.76 -1.98
N ASP A 542 -39.29 -1.91 -2.59
CA ASP A 542 -40.13 -2.96 -1.99
C ASP A 542 -39.47 -3.58 -0.74
N VAL A 543 -38.13 -3.60 -0.71
CA VAL A 543 -37.32 -4.13 0.41
C VAL A 543 -35.89 -3.57 0.39
N VAL A 544 -35.36 -3.33 1.58
CA VAL A 544 -33.93 -3.04 1.83
C VAL A 544 -33.26 -4.25 2.47
N VAL A 545 -32.11 -4.65 1.93
CA VAL A 545 -31.29 -5.76 2.42
C VAL A 545 -30.03 -5.22 3.08
N THR A 546 -29.73 -5.70 4.28
CA THR A 546 -28.53 -5.29 5.03
C THR A 546 -28.05 -6.39 5.99
N MET A 547 -27.01 -6.13 6.78
CA MET A 547 -26.47 -7.06 7.78
C MET A 547 -27.30 -7.06 9.05
N ALA A 548 -27.47 -8.22 9.69
CA ALA A 548 -28.18 -8.40 10.96
C ALA A 548 -27.26 -8.49 12.18
N THR A 549 -26.04 -8.97 11.99
CA THR A 549 -25.05 -9.16 13.04
C THR A 549 -23.68 -8.65 12.59
N ARG A 550 -22.72 -8.63 13.51
CA ARG A 550 -21.31 -8.32 13.24
C ARG A 550 -20.39 -9.20 14.07
N ASP A 551 -19.15 -9.33 13.61
CA ASP A 551 -18.01 -9.93 14.32
C ASP A 551 -18.26 -11.38 14.76
N VAL A 552 -18.77 -12.21 13.84
CA VAL A 552 -18.84 -13.68 14.02
C VAL A 552 -17.42 -14.24 14.11
N ARG A 553 -16.87 -14.26 15.31
CA ARG A 553 -15.48 -14.62 15.60
C ARG A 553 -15.40 -15.58 16.77
N GLU A 554 -14.31 -16.34 16.80
CA GLU A 554 -13.97 -17.25 17.89
C GLU A 554 -14.08 -16.55 19.26
N GLY A 555 -14.74 -17.23 20.20
CA GLY A 555 -15.06 -16.68 21.51
C GLY A 555 -16.46 -16.06 21.58
N LEU A 556 -17.35 -16.34 20.62
CA LEU A 556 -18.74 -15.91 20.61
C LEU A 556 -18.89 -14.39 20.74
N LYS A 557 -18.20 -13.66 19.85
CA LYS A 557 -18.19 -12.19 19.83
C LYS A 557 -19.33 -11.58 19.01
N GLU A 558 -20.13 -12.41 18.35
CA GLU A 558 -21.20 -11.96 17.46
C GLU A 558 -22.28 -11.19 18.22
N TRP A 559 -22.74 -10.07 17.66
CA TRP A 559 -23.81 -9.26 18.25
C TRP A 559 -24.63 -8.54 17.17
N THR A 560 -25.81 -8.05 17.54
CA THR A 560 -26.67 -7.20 16.70
C THR A 560 -26.54 -5.75 17.14
N PRO A 561 -26.00 -4.85 16.29
CA PRO A 561 -25.86 -3.45 16.65
C PRO A 561 -27.14 -2.67 16.87
N GLU A 562 -27.20 -1.87 17.93
CA GLU A 562 -28.32 -0.96 18.19
C GLU A 562 -28.51 0.03 17.03
N GLY A 563 -27.41 0.50 16.45
CA GLY A 563 -27.44 1.35 15.27
C GLY A 563 -28.00 0.67 14.02
N TYR A 564 -27.94 -0.67 13.91
CA TYR A 564 -28.62 -1.40 12.83
C TYR A 564 -30.12 -1.41 13.06
N VAL A 565 -30.55 -1.76 14.29
CA VAL A 565 -31.96 -1.79 14.69
C VAL A 565 -32.62 -0.43 14.47
N GLU A 566 -31.93 0.65 14.82
CA GLU A 566 -32.37 2.02 14.59
C GLU A 566 -32.53 2.35 13.10
N GLN A 567 -31.63 1.90 12.23
CA GLN A 567 -31.79 2.08 10.77
C GLN A 567 -32.98 1.29 10.23
N TRP A 568 -33.19 0.06 10.70
CA TRP A 568 -34.35 -0.74 10.29
C TRP A 568 -35.66 -0.07 10.70
N ARG A 569 -35.68 0.54 11.89
CA ARG A 569 -36.83 1.31 12.40
C ARG A 569 -37.13 2.52 11.52
N ARG A 570 -36.11 3.30 11.15
CA ARG A 570 -36.25 4.47 10.26
C ARG A 570 -36.80 4.09 8.88
N LEU A 571 -36.36 2.95 8.33
CA LEU A 571 -36.93 2.40 7.10
C LEU A 571 -38.39 1.99 7.29
N GLY A 572 -38.72 1.39 8.43
CA GLY A 572 -40.09 1.01 8.79
C GLY A 572 -41.03 2.22 8.92
N GLU A 573 -40.55 3.34 9.47
CA GLU A 573 -41.29 4.60 9.52
C GLU A 573 -41.59 5.18 8.13
N ALA A 574 -40.74 4.88 7.15
CA ALA A 574 -40.97 5.19 5.74
C ALA A 574 -41.82 4.14 5.00
N GLY A 575 -42.31 3.10 5.68
CA GLY A 575 -43.11 2.03 5.08
C GLY A 575 -42.30 0.95 4.35
N ILE A 576 -40.98 0.95 4.50
CA ILE A 576 -40.06 0.06 3.78
C ILE A 576 -39.75 -1.18 4.62
N ARG A 577 -39.87 -2.36 4.01
CA ARG A 577 -39.49 -3.63 4.65
C ARG A 577 -37.99 -3.86 4.62
N VAL A 578 -37.49 -4.57 5.62
CA VAL A 578 -36.06 -4.89 5.75
C VAL A 578 -35.86 -6.40 5.78
N VAL A 579 -34.88 -6.88 5.03
CA VAL A 579 -34.33 -8.24 5.19
C VAL A 579 -32.90 -8.10 5.70
N ALA A 580 -32.69 -8.42 6.96
CA ALA A 580 -31.39 -8.40 7.60
C ALA A 580 -30.77 -9.81 7.58
N ILE A 581 -29.55 -9.93 7.06
CA ILE A 581 -28.86 -11.22 6.87
C ILE A 581 -27.81 -11.40 7.96
N ARG A 582 -27.85 -12.53 8.67
CA ARG A 582 -26.84 -12.89 9.68
C ARG A 582 -25.46 -12.96 9.03
N ASP A 583 -24.48 -12.37 9.68
CA ASP A 583 -23.13 -12.24 9.15
C ASP A 583 -22.41 -13.61 9.06
N ASN A 584 -21.38 -13.67 8.22
CA ASN A 584 -20.55 -14.86 8.04
C ASN A 584 -19.33 -14.87 8.98
N PRO A 585 -18.67 -16.03 9.19
CA PRO A 585 -17.49 -16.14 10.04
C PRO A 585 -16.33 -15.23 9.63
N ARG A 586 -15.58 -14.77 10.64
CA ARG A 586 -14.31 -14.05 10.54
C ARG A 586 -13.24 -14.78 11.35
N PHE A 587 -12.11 -15.05 10.73
CA PHE A 587 -10.99 -15.77 11.31
C PHE A 587 -9.88 -14.83 11.78
N ASP A 588 -9.03 -15.30 12.71
CA ASP A 588 -7.81 -14.58 13.10
C ASP A 588 -6.60 -14.99 12.25
N PHE A 589 -6.84 -15.67 11.12
CA PHE A 589 -5.86 -16.13 10.14
C PHE A 589 -6.50 -16.07 8.74
N GLN A 590 -5.68 -16.22 7.69
CA GLN A 590 -6.13 -16.24 6.30
C GLN A 590 -6.48 -17.68 5.88
N PRO A 591 -7.77 -18.04 5.70
CA PRO A 591 -8.19 -19.39 5.36
C PRO A 591 -7.58 -19.93 4.05
N PRO A 592 -7.50 -19.16 2.94
CA PRO A 592 -6.83 -19.61 1.71
C PRO A 592 -5.37 -19.99 1.91
N GLU A 593 -4.64 -19.16 2.67
CA GLU A 593 -3.25 -19.45 3.02
C GLU A 593 -3.13 -20.69 3.89
N CYS A 594 -4.03 -20.86 4.86
CA CYS A 594 -4.03 -22.02 5.74
C CYS A 594 -4.22 -23.32 4.96
N VAL A 595 -5.24 -23.40 4.09
CA VAL A 595 -5.50 -24.61 3.31
C VAL A 595 -4.42 -24.89 2.28
N GLN A 596 -3.78 -23.86 1.74
CA GLN A 596 -2.67 -24.05 0.80
C GLN A 596 -1.42 -24.61 1.49
N LEU A 597 -1.17 -24.22 2.75
CA LEU A 597 -0.05 -24.72 3.55
C LEU A 597 -0.35 -26.06 4.26
N ASN A 598 -1.61 -26.46 4.32
CA ASN A 598 -2.06 -27.69 4.98
C ASN A 598 -2.93 -28.50 3.99
N ASP A 599 -3.82 -29.35 4.52
CA ASP A 599 -4.85 -30.04 3.76
C ASP A 599 -6.18 -29.27 3.85
N PHE A 600 -7.06 -29.38 2.85
CA PHE A 600 -8.37 -28.70 2.84
C PHE A 600 -9.26 -29.08 4.02
N MET A 601 -9.10 -30.30 4.54
CA MET A 601 -9.84 -30.80 5.69
C MET A 601 -9.06 -30.67 7.01
N SER A 602 -7.94 -29.95 7.02
CA SER A 602 -7.13 -29.72 8.21
C SER A 602 -7.94 -29.01 9.30
N GLU A 603 -8.00 -29.62 10.48
CA GLU A 603 -8.62 -29.00 11.67
C GLU A 603 -7.99 -27.65 12.03
N LYS A 604 -6.73 -27.40 11.64
CA LYS A 604 -6.04 -26.12 11.87
C LYS A 604 -6.69 -24.96 11.11
N CYS A 605 -7.29 -25.26 9.96
CA CYS A 605 -7.91 -24.28 9.06
C CYS A 605 -9.41 -24.13 9.28
N SER A 606 -9.98 -24.88 10.23
CA SER A 606 -11.38 -24.82 10.60
C SER A 606 -11.55 -24.22 12.00
N ARG A 607 -12.76 -23.77 12.34
CA ARG A 607 -13.12 -23.39 13.71
C ARG A 607 -14.38 -24.11 14.19
N PRO A 608 -14.47 -24.50 15.47
CA PRO A 608 -15.70 -25.10 16.00
C PRO A 608 -16.89 -24.15 15.83
N ARG A 609 -18.01 -24.62 15.27
CA ARG A 609 -19.22 -23.81 15.03
C ARG A 609 -19.69 -23.13 16.30
N GLY A 610 -19.72 -23.87 17.42
CA GLY A 610 -20.15 -23.37 18.73
C GLY A 610 -19.22 -22.35 19.38
N GLN A 611 -18.06 -22.05 18.78
CA GLN A 611 -17.19 -20.94 19.20
C GLN A 611 -17.33 -19.71 18.30
N MET A 612 -17.90 -19.88 17.10
CA MET A 612 -18.10 -18.82 16.11
C MET A 612 -19.52 -18.23 16.21
N TYR A 613 -20.53 -19.09 16.19
CA TYR A 613 -21.93 -18.70 16.17
C TYR A 613 -22.61 -18.98 17.51
N HIS A 614 -23.41 -18.02 17.98
CA HIS A 614 -24.37 -18.30 19.05
C HIS A 614 -25.44 -19.28 18.56
N ALA A 615 -25.87 -20.19 19.44
CA ALA A 615 -26.93 -21.16 19.15
C ALA A 615 -28.28 -20.49 18.84
N ARG A 616 -28.55 -19.33 19.47
CA ARG A 616 -29.61 -18.41 19.07
C ARG A 616 -28.96 -17.16 18.48
N PRO A 617 -29.32 -16.73 17.26
CA PRO A 617 -28.82 -15.50 16.68
C PRO A 617 -29.05 -14.28 17.61
N PRO A 618 -28.10 -13.34 17.72
CA PRO A 618 -28.24 -12.18 18.60
C PRO A 618 -29.49 -11.33 18.35
N TYR A 619 -29.97 -11.21 17.11
CA TYR A 619 -31.18 -10.44 16.78
C TYR A 619 -32.47 -11.05 17.37
N GLU A 620 -32.49 -12.34 17.73
CA GLU A 620 -33.67 -12.96 18.35
C GLU A 620 -33.84 -12.58 19.83
N VAL A 621 -32.75 -12.12 20.46
CA VAL A 621 -32.72 -11.70 21.86
C VAL A 621 -32.46 -10.20 22.02
N ALA A 622 -32.32 -9.48 20.90
CA ALA A 622 -32.17 -8.05 20.88
C ALA A 622 -33.50 -7.36 21.25
N GLU A 623 -33.41 -6.27 21.98
CA GLU A 623 -34.58 -5.46 22.33
C GLU A 623 -35.00 -4.57 21.15
N ASN A 624 -36.29 -4.22 21.09
CA ASN A 624 -36.82 -3.20 20.18
C ASN A 624 -36.65 -3.48 18.68
N ILE A 625 -36.59 -4.76 18.28
CA ILE A 625 -36.62 -5.13 16.86
C ILE A 625 -37.91 -4.63 16.21
N PRO A 626 -37.84 -3.79 15.15
CA PRO A 626 -39.03 -3.23 14.53
C PRO A 626 -39.74 -4.30 13.66
N PRO A 627 -41.08 -4.25 13.54
CA PRO A 627 -41.87 -5.30 12.89
C PRO A 627 -41.68 -5.38 11.38
N ASN A 628 -41.03 -4.40 10.76
CA ASN A 628 -40.71 -4.41 9.33
C ASN A 628 -39.42 -5.19 9.01
N ALA A 629 -38.67 -5.66 10.02
CA ALA A 629 -37.43 -6.40 9.85
C ALA A 629 -37.67 -7.92 9.88
N SER A 630 -37.31 -8.58 8.79
CA SER A 630 -37.23 -10.03 8.65
C SER A 630 -35.77 -10.47 8.63
N PHE A 631 -35.48 -11.69 9.11
CA PHE A 631 -34.10 -12.19 9.24
C PHE A 631 -33.84 -13.42 8.40
N VAL A 632 -32.65 -13.48 7.80
CA VAL A 632 -32.17 -14.64 7.04
C VAL A 632 -30.87 -15.13 7.65
N ASP A 633 -30.86 -16.39 8.10
CA ASP A 633 -29.67 -17.07 8.62
C ASP A 633 -29.10 -18.01 7.55
N LEU A 634 -27.83 -17.78 7.20
CA LEU A 634 -27.04 -18.58 6.24
C LEU A 634 -25.91 -19.38 6.92
N SER A 635 -25.84 -19.40 8.25
CA SER A 635 -24.76 -20.03 9.00
C SER A 635 -24.58 -21.52 8.69
N ASP A 636 -25.65 -22.25 8.35
CA ASP A 636 -25.59 -23.67 7.95
C ASP A 636 -24.93 -23.88 6.57
N TYR A 637 -24.74 -22.81 5.80
CA TYR A 637 -24.08 -22.81 4.51
C TYR A 637 -22.66 -22.25 4.59
N PHE A 638 -22.23 -21.74 5.75
CA PHE A 638 -20.83 -21.38 6.00
C PHE A 638 -20.16 -22.36 6.96
N CYS A 639 -20.94 -23.11 7.74
CA CYS A 639 -20.44 -24.10 8.68
C CYS A 639 -21.28 -25.38 8.62
N THR A 640 -20.60 -26.51 8.73
CA THR A 640 -21.21 -27.81 9.07
C THR A 640 -21.82 -27.75 10.49
N PRO A 641 -22.55 -28.78 10.95
CA PRO A 641 -23.10 -28.82 12.30
C PRO A 641 -22.07 -28.63 13.44
N THR A 642 -20.80 -28.97 13.20
CA THR A 642 -19.75 -28.96 14.24
C THR A 642 -18.63 -27.97 13.98
N VAL A 643 -18.29 -27.70 12.72
CA VAL A 643 -17.15 -26.84 12.33
C VAL A 643 -17.51 -25.90 11.19
N CYS A 644 -16.85 -24.75 11.15
CA CYS A 644 -16.80 -23.81 10.04
C CYS A 644 -15.53 -24.09 9.23
N PRO A 645 -15.62 -24.85 8.12
CA PRO A 645 -14.48 -25.13 7.27
C PRO A 645 -14.22 -24.00 6.27
N PRO A 646 -13.02 -23.95 5.68
CA PRO A 646 -12.67 -22.98 4.63
C PRO A 646 -13.21 -23.37 3.23
N VAL A 647 -13.60 -24.63 3.04
CA VAL A 647 -14.08 -25.20 1.76
C VAL A 647 -15.37 -25.98 2.02
N ILE A 648 -16.38 -25.76 1.18
CA ILE A 648 -17.63 -26.54 1.15
C ILE A 648 -17.98 -26.81 -0.32
N GLY A 649 -18.32 -28.05 -0.65
CA GLY A 649 -18.70 -28.49 -1.99
C GLY A 649 -17.61 -28.24 -3.03
N ASN A 650 -16.34 -28.45 -2.66
CA ASN A 650 -15.16 -28.17 -3.49
C ASN A 650 -15.02 -26.70 -3.92
N VAL A 651 -15.72 -25.78 -3.24
CA VAL A 651 -15.60 -24.34 -3.45
C VAL A 651 -14.98 -23.68 -2.21
N LEU A 652 -13.91 -22.92 -2.42
CA LEU A 652 -13.26 -22.11 -1.40
C LEU A 652 -14.18 -20.96 -1.00
N ILE A 653 -14.52 -20.90 0.28
CA ILE A 653 -15.52 -19.95 0.79
C ILE A 653 -14.93 -18.56 0.88
N TYR A 654 -13.71 -18.42 1.41
CA TYR A 654 -13.15 -17.13 1.80
C TYR A 654 -12.03 -16.68 0.87
N MET A 655 -11.96 -15.37 0.64
CA MET A 655 -10.89 -14.69 -0.09
C MET A 655 -9.76 -14.24 0.83
N ASP A 656 -10.13 -13.84 2.04
CA ASP A 656 -9.26 -13.40 3.11
C ASP A 656 -9.82 -13.89 4.46
N ASP A 657 -9.59 -13.17 5.57
CA ASP A 657 -10.03 -13.58 6.90
C ASP A 657 -11.55 -13.61 7.10
N ASN A 658 -12.35 -13.02 6.21
CA ASN A 658 -13.82 -12.97 6.37
C ASN A 658 -14.61 -12.78 5.07
N HIS A 659 -14.02 -12.24 4.01
CA HIS A 659 -14.72 -11.96 2.78
C HIS A 659 -15.00 -13.26 2.02
N VAL A 660 -16.26 -13.50 1.64
CA VAL A 660 -16.68 -14.66 0.86
C VAL A 660 -16.38 -14.51 -0.64
N THR A 661 -15.86 -15.54 -1.30
CA THR A 661 -15.57 -15.54 -2.75
C THR A 661 -16.86 -15.31 -3.55
N GLY A 662 -16.75 -14.59 -4.66
CA GLY A 662 -17.83 -14.39 -5.62
C GLY A 662 -18.37 -15.73 -6.12
N THR A 663 -17.47 -16.67 -6.44
CA THR A 663 -17.80 -18.06 -6.78
C THR A 663 -18.72 -18.72 -5.75
N TYR A 664 -18.38 -18.64 -4.46
CA TYR A 664 -19.22 -19.23 -3.41
C TYR A 664 -20.57 -18.53 -3.29
N MET A 665 -20.60 -17.20 -3.41
CA MET A 665 -21.84 -16.42 -3.41
C MET A 665 -22.78 -16.78 -4.57
N GLU A 666 -22.24 -17.14 -5.74
CA GLU A 666 -23.06 -17.66 -6.86
C GLU A 666 -23.72 -18.99 -6.51
N THR A 667 -22.99 -19.92 -5.88
CA THR A 667 -23.58 -21.20 -5.42
C THR A 667 -24.65 -21.01 -4.35
N LEU A 668 -24.55 -19.93 -3.57
CA LEU A 668 -25.49 -19.59 -2.51
C LEU A 668 -26.77 -18.92 -3.03
N ALA A 669 -26.78 -18.42 -4.28
CA ALA A 669 -27.88 -17.63 -4.82
C ALA A 669 -29.25 -18.36 -4.78
N PRO A 670 -29.39 -19.64 -5.17
CA PRO A 670 -30.68 -20.34 -5.12
C PRO A 670 -31.21 -20.52 -3.69
N ILE A 671 -30.30 -20.72 -2.72
CA ILE A 671 -30.63 -20.85 -1.29
C ILE A 671 -31.10 -19.51 -0.74
N LEU A 672 -30.36 -18.44 -1.04
CA LEU A 672 -30.69 -17.09 -0.60
C LEU A 672 -32.02 -16.63 -1.20
N LYS A 673 -32.25 -16.88 -2.50
CA LYS A 673 -33.52 -16.62 -3.19
C LYS A 673 -34.70 -17.19 -2.40
N ARG A 674 -34.65 -18.49 -2.09
CA ARG A 674 -35.73 -19.19 -1.38
C ARG A 674 -35.98 -18.58 0.00
N LYS A 675 -34.92 -18.34 0.78
CA LYS A 675 -35.04 -17.77 2.12
C LYS A 675 -35.59 -16.34 2.10
N VAL A 676 -35.15 -15.50 1.16
CA VAL A 676 -35.64 -14.12 1.01
C VAL A 676 -37.12 -14.11 0.60
N LEU A 677 -37.51 -14.93 -0.37
CA LEU A 677 -38.91 -15.03 -0.79
C LEU A 677 -39.82 -15.53 0.36
N ASP A 678 -39.37 -16.53 1.11
CA ASP A 678 -40.10 -17.08 2.26
C ASP A 678 -40.36 -16.03 3.34
N VAL A 679 -39.31 -15.31 3.79
CA VAL A 679 -39.46 -14.29 4.85
C VAL A 679 -40.21 -13.04 4.40
N LEU A 680 -40.36 -12.82 3.09
CA LEU A 680 -41.12 -11.72 2.51
C LEU A 680 -42.54 -12.13 2.10
N GLY A 681 -42.87 -13.41 2.12
CA GLY A 681 -44.13 -13.96 1.61
C GLY A 681 -44.33 -13.71 0.11
N TRP A 682 -43.23 -13.77 -0.66
CA TRP A 682 -43.25 -13.54 -2.10
C TRP A 682 -43.23 -14.86 -2.88
N GLU A 683 -43.94 -14.91 -4.01
CA GLU A 683 -43.96 -16.08 -4.90
C GLU A 683 -42.72 -16.11 -5.80
N ASP A 684 -42.22 -17.32 -6.09
CA ASP A 684 -41.19 -17.51 -7.11
C ASP A 684 -41.82 -17.57 -8.50
N THR A 685 -41.72 -16.47 -9.23
CA THR A 685 -42.31 -16.33 -10.58
C THR A 685 -41.58 -17.14 -11.66
N THR A 686 -40.45 -17.78 -11.34
CA THR A 686 -39.70 -18.64 -12.28
C THR A 686 -40.20 -20.08 -12.31
N VAL A 687 -40.92 -20.53 -11.27
CA VAL A 687 -41.50 -21.87 -11.23
C VAL A 687 -42.87 -21.79 -11.88
N THR A 688 -42.99 -22.28 -13.12
CA THR A 688 -44.30 -22.46 -13.74
C THR A 688 -45.09 -23.47 -12.91
N PRO A 689 -46.33 -23.19 -12.49
CA PRO A 689 -47.15 -24.21 -11.83
C PRO A 689 -47.41 -25.35 -12.82
N GLY A 690 -46.77 -26.49 -12.59
CA GLY A 690 -46.99 -27.73 -13.32
C GLY A 690 -48.25 -28.45 -12.89
#